data_AF-A0A8T3XCE6-F1
#
_entry.id   AF-A0A8T3XCE6-F1
#
_cell.length_a   1.000
_cell.length_b   1.000
_cell.length_c   1.000
_cell.angle_alpha   90.00
_cell.angle_beta   90.00
_cell.angle_gamma   90.00
#
_symmetry.space_group_name_H-M   'P 1'
#
loop_
_entity.id
_entity.type
_entity.pdbx_description
1 polymer ?
#
loop_
_entity_poly.entity_id
_entity_poly.type
_entity_poly.pdbx_seq_one_letter_code
_entity_poly.pdbx_strand_id
1 'polypeptide(L)'
;MREIRMSDSKNIIIILISCVLFIMAISPIISASFVYKNNSLETKYVGGEAIRGNIELRFIDEPAGSLLTSNFEGAVELIDLLKSSGFEENKDYNCSIRNCAVGYKTKSSVQTLPLNMGDNTSIGFRITGKNVEIDSARLNIETNGAASCTRPYIISVLGNNETSLQTNKYKDVSCGTKARGCFDSSLGNYDSATITSDAYCEKIKIPIGPAYRVGGKIKNSTIGYGKLKIEMFDESWESLGKCDLPRHNMSNIEELNCIIEYAPVTSKDVFVCVGLESGTSANYEINSEQTGNICGTTGVGSEQLNRDYDLFAESLQFDSIGMEINESLYSVLYSESLALSIDSFIADKYERNCAQGCIIPFMISSGSTQNMNFNNVEIKYRDTGALLKNNQIYLLERELSNINSGYLKLNIEKANFFIPALSRENSLQVFLAGRTILPRTLTINITPGFAFDIQPKFILPGIDTLFNAITSQNITKSEWDFGDGNNEETQGKSLKHRYLAEGSYDIKVSLTRKDNVKVSKNFTVIVGNSSGAIKIISKNYEERIANLSKQIESYDSWIALELRKKINVSEINESINKAKEEAESLESNKSEIVEKLAQMEVPKSIVINKRGSLPIDVGYDSLDSSYIVTLSKKDLNGEDKDKLKEQIIGWLENNYNVDIEFKTISSFQEDVKPLFTTFKVKITNKKQQDNEAYLILGRPKDEIVFKENYGQIEVEGESGSATAIPVKDSEEIDFLLPEEVEIEEVGAYIAPDISKLSVEEDIGKIEPNPRPKIAFYWYIFLILGFFIIYIVLQEWYKRRYENYLFKNKDDLYNVINFIFNQRIIKMSDNEIRRRLLGTGWKGEQLNYAFKKIDGKRTGMLEIPIFKFLENRKVREEIAKRQQKKEILPI
;
A
#
# COMPACT_ATOMS: atom_id res chain seq x y z
N MET A 1 20.41 -18.98 101.57
CA MET A 1 19.46 -18.43 100.56
C MET A 1 20.20 -17.97 99.31
N ARG A 2 20.92 -18.88 98.64
CA ARG A 2 21.70 -18.58 97.44
C ARG A 2 21.48 -19.69 96.40
N GLU A 3 20.22 -20.04 96.15
CA GLU A 3 19.88 -21.10 95.19
C GLU A 3 18.57 -20.89 94.41
N ILE A 4 17.87 -19.74 94.57
CA ILE A 4 16.56 -19.54 93.92
C ILE A 4 16.63 -18.62 92.67
N ARG A 5 17.79 -18.06 92.31
CA ARG A 5 17.87 -17.02 91.24
C ARG A 5 18.39 -17.46 89.87
N MET A 6 18.60 -18.76 89.64
CA MET A 6 19.15 -19.28 88.37
C MET A 6 18.17 -20.10 87.51
N SER A 7 16.93 -20.32 87.98
CA SER A 7 15.90 -21.07 87.24
C SER A 7 15.06 -20.18 86.31
N ASP A 8 14.86 -18.91 86.64
CA ASP A 8 13.95 -18.04 85.88
C ASP A 8 14.57 -17.46 84.60
N SER A 9 15.89 -17.22 84.55
CA SER A 9 16.51 -16.65 83.35
C SER A 9 16.66 -17.66 82.20
N LYS A 10 16.89 -18.94 82.50
CA LYS A 10 16.95 -20.01 81.48
C LYS A 10 15.58 -20.29 80.89
N ASN A 11 14.52 -20.28 81.70
CA ASN A 11 13.16 -20.48 81.19
C ASN A 11 12.68 -19.28 80.37
N ILE A 12 13.04 -18.03 80.74
CA ILE A 12 12.70 -16.84 79.94
C ILE A 12 13.45 -16.85 78.60
N ILE A 13 14.72 -17.25 78.55
CA ILE A 13 15.50 -17.34 77.30
C ILE A 13 14.98 -18.47 76.41
N ILE A 14 14.59 -19.62 76.97
CA ILE A 14 14.00 -20.73 76.20
C ILE A 14 12.61 -20.35 75.67
N ILE A 15 11.80 -19.59 76.43
CA ILE A 15 10.50 -19.08 75.97
C ILE A 15 10.70 -18.00 74.90
N LEU A 16 11.68 -17.10 75.02
CA LEU A 16 12.00 -16.11 73.99
C LEU A 16 12.52 -16.75 72.70
N ILE A 17 13.39 -17.75 72.80
CA ILE A 17 13.90 -18.50 71.63
C ILE A 17 12.77 -19.33 71.01
N SER A 18 11.89 -19.94 71.82
CA SER A 18 10.73 -20.68 71.33
C SER A 18 9.68 -19.76 70.71
N CYS A 19 9.43 -18.57 71.25
CA CYS A 19 8.56 -17.57 70.62
C CYS A 19 9.18 -16.99 69.35
N VAL A 20 10.50 -16.77 69.27
CA VAL A 20 11.18 -16.32 68.05
C VAL A 20 11.19 -17.42 66.97
N LEU A 21 11.36 -18.70 67.34
CA LEU A 21 11.22 -19.84 66.43
C LEU A 21 9.77 -20.09 66.01
N PHE A 22 8.78 -19.84 66.89
CA PHE A 22 7.36 -19.96 66.57
C PHE A 22 6.85 -18.78 65.72
N ILE A 23 7.39 -17.57 65.93
CA ILE A 23 7.10 -16.39 65.10
C ILE A 23 7.79 -16.50 63.72
N MET A 24 8.98 -17.11 63.62
CA MET A 24 9.60 -17.45 62.33
C MET A 24 8.93 -18.64 61.61
N ALA A 25 8.19 -19.49 62.33
CA ALA A 25 7.45 -20.61 61.72
C ALA A 25 6.04 -20.22 61.21
N ILE A 26 5.56 -18.99 61.47
CA ILE A 26 4.22 -18.53 61.09
C ILE A 26 4.27 -17.35 60.09
N SER A 27 5.44 -16.91 59.61
CA SER A 27 5.43 -16.11 58.38
C SER A 27 4.98 -17.03 57.24
N PRO A 28 3.83 -16.80 56.58
CA PRO A 28 3.52 -17.53 55.37
C PRO A 28 4.64 -17.21 54.40
N ILE A 29 5.48 -18.20 54.12
CA ILE A 29 6.35 -18.17 52.95
C ILE A 29 5.34 -18.28 51.81
N ILE A 30 4.87 -17.12 51.33
CA ILE A 30 4.04 -17.04 50.14
C ILE A 30 4.96 -17.49 49.01
N SER A 31 4.89 -18.78 48.69
CA SER A 31 5.62 -19.34 47.56
C SER A 31 4.79 -19.07 46.33
N ALA A 32 5.43 -18.52 45.30
CA ALA A 32 4.86 -18.35 43.97
C ALA A 32 4.11 -19.61 43.55
N SER A 33 2.81 -19.50 43.32
CA SER A 33 1.98 -20.63 42.94
C SER A 33 0.86 -20.20 42.00
N PHE A 34 0.41 -21.14 41.19
CA PHE A 34 -0.80 -21.00 40.40
C PHE A 34 -1.78 -22.11 40.75
N VAL A 35 -3.07 -21.80 40.69
CA VAL A 35 -4.15 -22.75 40.93
C VAL A 35 -4.92 -22.94 39.64
N TYR A 36 -4.87 -24.16 39.12
CA TYR A 36 -5.67 -24.59 37.97
C TYR A 36 -7.14 -24.81 38.36
N LYS A 37 -8.08 -24.35 37.54
CA LYS A 37 -9.52 -24.58 37.72
C LYS A 37 -10.11 -25.48 36.64
N ASN A 38 -10.01 -25.09 35.38
CA ASN A 38 -10.49 -25.87 34.24
C ASN A 38 -9.73 -25.47 32.96
N ASN A 39 -10.07 -26.12 31.85
CA ASN A 39 -9.65 -25.70 30.52
C ASN A 39 -10.76 -25.99 29.50
N SER A 40 -10.66 -25.31 28.36
CA SER A 40 -11.47 -25.55 27.17
C SER A 40 -10.55 -25.72 25.95
N LEU A 41 -9.46 -26.48 26.11
CA LEU A 41 -8.51 -26.77 25.03
C LEU A 41 -9.15 -27.70 24.00
N GLU A 42 -8.88 -27.44 22.72
CA GLU A 42 -9.31 -28.34 21.66
C GLU A 42 -8.52 -29.66 21.70
N THR A 43 -9.10 -30.72 21.13
CA THR A 43 -8.47 -32.06 21.11
C THR A 43 -8.23 -32.57 19.70
N LYS A 44 -8.50 -31.76 18.68
CA LYS A 44 -8.34 -32.11 17.27
C LYS A 44 -7.56 -31.00 16.57
N TYR A 45 -6.45 -31.37 15.95
CA TYR A 45 -5.56 -30.42 15.29
C TYR A 45 -5.08 -30.96 13.95
N VAL A 46 -4.73 -30.05 13.06
CA VAL A 46 -3.95 -30.36 11.87
C VAL A 46 -2.49 -29.97 12.14
N GLY A 47 -1.52 -30.78 11.73
CA GLY A 47 -0.11 -30.44 11.86
C GLY A 47 0.21 -29.13 11.15
N GLY A 48 0.87 -28.21 11.86
CA GLY A 48 1.14 -26.83 11.40
C GLY A 48 0.27 -25.77 12.09
N GLU A 49 -0.78 -26.18 12.80
CA GLU A 49 -1.65 -25.27 13.56
C GLU A 49 -1.06 -24.87 14.92
N ALA A 50 -1.54 -23.73 15.44
CA ALA A 50 -1.33 -23.33 16.82
C ALA A 50 -2.32 -24.05 17.77
N ILE A 51 -1.93 -24.24 19.01
CA ILE A 51 -2.80 -24.79 20.06
C ILE A 51 -3.89 -23.77 20.40
N ARG A 52 -5.15 -24.22 20.36
CA ARG A 52 -6.33 -23.39 20.59
C ARG A 52 -7.08 -23.77 21.87
N GLY A 53 -7.76 -22.77 22.42
CA GLY A 53 -8.62 -22.90 23.59
C GLY A 53 -8.13 -22.07 24.76
N ASN A 54 -8.69 -22.32 25.94
CA ASN A 54 -8.42 -21.52 27.12
C ASN A 54 -8.02 -22.38 28.32
N ILE A 55 -7.20 -21.82 29.22
CA ILE A 55 -6.91 -22.40 30.53
C ILE A 55 -7.30 -21.37 31.60
N GLU A 56 -8.08 -21.80 32.58
CA GLU A 56 -8.49 -20.94 33.70
C GLU A 56 -7.53 -21.14 34.88
N LEU A 57 -6.73 -20.10 35.17
CA LEU A 57 -5.69 -20.09 36.20
C LEU A 57 -5.90 -18.94 37.18
N ARG A 58 -5.57 -19.18 38.45
CA ARG A 58 -5.39 -18.13 39.46
C ARG A 58 -3.92 -18.02 39.82
N PHE A 59 -3.38 -16.81 39.86
CA PHE A 59 -1.99 -16.55 40.23
C PHE A 59 -1.88 -16.03 41.66
N ILE A 60 -0.94 -16.57 42.42
CA ILE A 60 -0.62 -16.17 43.79
C ILE A 60 0.88 -15.95 43.85
N ASP A 61 1.28 -14.68 43.90
CA ASP A 61 2.68 -14.24 43.94
C ASP A 61 3.55 -14.83 42.82
N GLU A 62 2.96 -15.03 41.63
CA GLU A 62 3.65 -15.67 40.51
C GLU A 62 4.49 -14.64 39.73
N PRO A 63 5.80 -14.86 39.47
CA PRO A 63 6.61 -13.90 38.74
C PRO A 63 6.02 -13.54 37.37
N ALA A 64 5.97 -12.25 37.05
CA ALA A 64 5.40 -11.73 35.81
C ALA A 64 6.12 -12.24 34.56
N GLY A 65 7.44 -12.44 34.65
CA GLY A 65 8.26 -13.02 33.59
C GLY A 65 8.30 -14.56 33.59
N SER A 66 7.43 -15.25 34.35
CA SER A 66 7.35 -16.71 34.32
C SER A 66 7.01 -17.18 32.90
N LEU A 67 7.84 -18.05 32.33
CA LEU A 67 7.62 -18.58 30.98
C LEU A 67 6.54 -19.64 30.97
N LEU A 68 5.55 -19.44 30.10
CA LEU A 68 4.57 -20.46 29.72
C LEU A 68 5.10 -21.24 28.52
N THR A 69 5.17 -22.56 28.63
CA THR A 69 5.67 -23.46 27.58
C THR A 69 4.76 -24.67 27.40
N SER A 70 4.98 -25.44 26.33
CA SER A 70 4.30 -26.71 26.11
C SER A 70 5.29 -27.80 25.70
N ASN A 71 4.81 -29.03 25.49
CA ASN A 71 5.60 -30.09 24.85
C ASN A 71 5.80 -29.89 23.33
N PHE A 72 5.26 -28.80 22.77
CA PHE A 72 5.46 -28.35 21.40
C PHE A 72 6.29 -27.06 21.36
N GLU A 73 6.74 -26.66 20.18
CA GLU A 73 7.53 -25.43 20.00
C GLU A 73 6.71 -24.19 20.35
N GLY A 74 7.36 -23.23 21.02
CA GLY A 74 6.76 -21.96 21.42
C GLY A 74 6.87 -21.71 22.93
N ALA A 75 7.01 -20.43 23.29
CA ALA A 75 7.05 -19.95 24.66
C ALA A 75 6.53 -18.51 24.70
N VAL A 76 5.92 -18.11 25.80
CA VAL A 76 5.48 -16.72 26.04
C VAL A 76 5.68 -16.37 27.52
N GLU A 77 6.04 -15.12 27.82
CA GLU A 77 6.05 -14.66 29.21
C GLU A 77 4.61 -14.51 29.72
N LEU A 78 4.39 -14.78 31.00
CA LEU A 78 3.07 -14.69 31.62
C LEU A 78 2.44 -13.30 31.44
N ILE A 79 3.22 -12.24 31.64
CA ILE A 79 2.74 -10.87 31.48
C ILE A 79 2.28 -10.55 30.05
N ASP A 80 3.03 -11.03 29.05
CA ASP A 80 2.69 -10.81 27.65
C ASP A 80 1.44 -11.58 27.25
N LEU A 81 1.26 -12.78 27.78
CA LEU A 81 0.05 -13.56 27.59
C LEU A 81 -1.18 -12.90 28.24
N LEU A 82 -1.03 -12.30 29.43
CA LEU A 82 -2.11 -11.59 30.11
C LEU A 82 -2.55 -10.37 29.29
N LYS A 83 -1.61 -9.54 28.86
CA LYS A 83 -1.87 -8.36 28.02
C LYS A 83 -2.50 -8.74 26.68
N SER A 84 -1.94 -9.73 25.97
CA SER A 84 -2.48 -10.20 24.69
C SER A 84 -3.82 -10.93 24.80
N SER A 85 -4.17 -11.42 26.00
CA SER A 85 -5.50 -11.96 26.32
C SER A 85 -6.51 -10.86 26.70
N GLY A 86 -6.10 -9.58 26.71
CA GLY A 86 -6.97 -8.43 26.99
C GLY A 86 -7.20 -8.15 28.49
N PHE A 87 -6.35 -8.68 29.38
CA PHE A 87 -6.43 -8.41 30.81
C PHE A 87 -5.67 -7.13 31.20
N GLU A 88 -6.26 -6.35 32.10
CA GLU A 88 -5.71 -5.06 32.55
C GLU A 88 -5.24 -5.13 34.01
N GLU A 89 -4.10 -4.50 34.30
CA GLU A 89 -3.59 -4.36 35.67
C GLU A 89 -4.52 -3.49 36.53
N ASN A 90 -4.64 -3.82 37.82
CA ASN A 90 -5.55 -3.22 38.80
C ASN A 90 -7.04 -3.47 38.54
N LYS A 91 -7.38 -4.21 37.49
CA LYS A 91 -8.75 -4.65 37.17
C LYS A 91 -8.87 -6.17 37.24
N ASP A 92 -8.04 -6.88 36.47
CA ASP A 92 -8.08 -8.34 36.36
C ASP A 92 -6.98 -9.02 37.19
N TYR A 93 -5.81 -8.40 37.25
CA TYR A 93 -4.68 -8.84 38.07
C TYR A 93 -3.97 -7.65 38.70
N ASN A 94 -3.26 -7.90 39.80
CA ASN A 94 -2.44 -6.92 40.50
C ASN A 94 -0.99 -7.35 40.46
N CYS A 95 -0.11 -6.40 40.20
CA CYS A 95 1.32 -6.62 40.22
C CYS A 95 1.94 -6.03 41.48
N SER A 96 2.96 -6.71 42.03
CA SER A 96 3.70 -6.21 43.20
C SER A 96 4.47 -4.92 42.87
N ILE A 97 4.83 -4.75 41.60
CA ILE A 97 5.41 -3.54 41.02
C ILE A 97 4.54 -3.13 39.82
N ARG A 98 4.22 -1.84 39.73
CA ARG A 98 3.39 -1.23 38.67
C ARG A 98 3.86 -1.61 37.26
N ASN A 99 2.90 -1.76 36.34
CA ASN A 99 3.09 -2.20 34.95
C ASN A 99 3.69 -3.61 34.85
N CYS A 100 3.65 -4.36 35.97
CA CYS A 100 4.37 -5.61 36.18
C CYS A 100 5.85 -5.54 35.79
N ALA A 101 6.41 -4.33 35.87
CA ALA A 101 7.75 -4.05 35.42
C ALA A 101 8.78 -4.68 36.36
N VAL A 102 9.97 -4.94 35.82
CA VAL A 102 11.12 -5.29 36.64
C VAL A 102 11.41 -4.16 37.63
N GLY A 103 11.42 -4.47 38.92
CA GLY A 103 11.82 -3.56 39.99
C GLY A 103 13.33 -3.60 40.21
N TYR A 104 13.81 -2.59 40.92
CA TYR A 104 15.21 -2.53 41.35
C TYR A 104 15.28 -2.06 42.79
N LYS A 105 16.25 -2.57 43.55
CA LYS A 105 16.64 -2.04 44.86
C LYS A 105 18.12 -1.67 44.86
N THR A 106 18.45 -0.55 45.50
CA THR A 106 19.84 -0.14 45.68
C THR A 106 20.52 -0.96 46.79
N LYS A 107 21.70 -1.52 46.51
CA LYS A 107 22.58 -2.14 47.51
C LYS A 107 23.55 -1.12 48.10
N SER A 108 24.68 -0.91 47.44
CA SER A 108 25.73 0.02 47.84
C SER A 108 26.06 0.99 46.72
N SER A 109 26.55 2.19 47.06
CA SER A 109 27.14 3.07 46.05
C SER A 109 28.44 2.46 45.53
N VAL A 110 28.67 2.58 44.22
CA VAL A 110 29.81 1.95 43.55
C VAL A 110 30.57 2.98 42.71
N GLN A 111 31.89 3.00 42.84
CA GLN A 111 32.80 3.76 41.98
C GLN A 111 33.59 2.84 41.04
N THR A 112 33.91 1.62 41.50
CA THR A 112 34.57 0.59 40.71
C THR A 112 33.79 -0.71 40.83
N LEU A 113 33.49 -1.33 39.69
CA LEU A 113 32.79 -2.60 39.58
C LEU A 113 33.71 -3.64 38.93
N PRO A 114 34.19 -4.65 39.67
CA PRO A 114 34.87 -5.79 39.08
C PRO A 114 33.86 -6.67 38.34
N LEU A 115 34.17 -7.02 37.09
CA LEU A 115 33.35 -7.85 36.21
C LEU A 115 34.18 -9.03 35.70
N ASN A 116 33.59 -10.23 35.73
CA ASN A 116 34.11 -11.41 35.05
C ASN A 116 33.42 -11.60 33.70
N MET A 117 34.04 -12.37 32.81
CA MET A 117 33.43 -12.76 31.55
C MET A 117 32.08 -13.47 31.78
N GLY A 118 31.02 -12.99 31.13
CA GLY A 118 29.67 -13.54 31.24
C GLY A 118 28.82 -12.95 32.38
N ASP A 119 29.40 -12.10 33.23
CA ASP A 119 28.64 -11.44 34.30
C ASP A 119 27.57 -10.51 33.70
N ASN A 120 26.37 -10.54 34.31
CA ASN A 120 25.29 -9.60 34.01
C ASN A 120 24.90 -8.88 35.30
N THR A 121 25.18 -7.59 35.37
CA THR A 121 25.04 -6.77 36.59
C THR A 121 24.24 -5.51 36.29
N SER A 122 23.41 -5.05 37.24
CA SER A 122 22.65 -3.81 37.10
C SER A 122 23.23 -2.73 38.00
N ILE A 123 23.38 -1.52 37.47
CA ILE A 123 23.72 -0.30 38.22
C ILE A 123 22.70 0.78 37.92
N GLY A 124 22.65 1.87 38.70
CA GLY A 124 21.75 2.96 38.35
C GLY A 124 21.73 4.14 39.30
N PHE A 125 21.08 5.21 38.84
CA PHE A 125 20.83 6.40 39.66
C PHE A 125 19.65 6.16 40.59
N ARG A 126 19.71 6.78 41.77
CA ARG A 126 18.57 6.89 42.69
C ARG A 126 18.25 8.35 42.91
N ILE A 127 17.04 8.77 42.58
CA ILE A 127 16.57 10.16 42.77
C ILE A 127 15.33 10.19 43.65
N THR A 128 15.12 11.30 44.35
CA THR A 128 13.99 11.47 45.29
C THR A 128 13.33 12.82 45.05
N GLY A 129 12.01 12.88 45.11
CA GLY A 129 11.24 14.11 44.88
C GLY A 129 9.77 13.84 44.58
N LYS A 130 8.98 14.88 44.35
CA LYS A 130 7.58 14.83 43.93
C LYS A 130 7.39 15.60 42.64
N ASN A 131 6.74 14.97 41.65
CA ASN A 131 6.64 15.52 40.29
C ASN A 131 8.04 15.82 39.70
N VAL A 132 8.84 14.77 39.62
CA VAL A 132 10.21 14.82 39.11
C VAL A 132 10.23 14.95 37.59
N GLU A 133 11.08 15.84 37.08
CA GLU A 133 11.38 16.01 35.65
C GLU A 133 12.89 15.94 35.40
N ILE A 134 13.33 15.23 34.38
CA ILE A 134 14.78 15.08 34.09
C ILE A 134 15.28 16.24 33.23
N ASP A 135 16.40 16.84 33.65
CA ASP A 135 17.05 17.94 32.95
C ASP A 135 18.26 17.43 32.13
N SER A 136 19.09 16.57 32.74
CA SER A 136 20.22 15.92 32.05
C SER A 136 20.75 14.72 32.83
N ALA A 137 21.37 13.78 32.13
CA ALA A 137 22.09 12.66 32.74
C ALA A 137 23.42 12.42 32.02
N ARG A 138 24.47 12.11 32.80
CA ARG A 138 25.77 11.71 32.27
C ARG A 138 26.43 10.65 33.14
N LEU A 139 27.14 9.74 32.49
CA LEU A 139 27.90 8.66 33.11
C LEU A 139 29.16 8.40 32.29
N ASN A 140 30.33 8.76 32.83
CA ASN A 140 31.60 8.38 32.21
C ASN A 140 32.07 7.05 32.80
N ILE A 141 32.45 6.14 31.92
CA ILE A 141 32.84 4.78 32.24
C ILE A 141 34.28 4.62 31.75
N GLU A 142 35.15 4.10 32.59
CA GLU A 142 36.52 3.76 32.24
C GLU A 142 36.76 2.28 32.54
N THR A 143 37.52 1.59 31.69
CA THR A 143 37.77 0.15 31.85
C THR A 143 39.24 -0.16 31.71
N ASN A 144 39.73 -1.11 32.50
CA ASN A 144 41.10 -1.62 32.37
C ASN A 144 41.20 -2.94 31.57
N GLY A 145 40.16 -3.28 30.79
CA GLY A 145 40.18 -4.43 29.89
C GLY A 145 41.35 -4.34 28.91
N ALA A 146 41.74 -5.44 28.28
CA ALA A 146 42.72 -5.39 27.19
C ALA A 146 42.01 -5.15 25.85
N ALA A 147 42.71 -4.53 24.89
CA ALA A 147 42.21 -4.42 23.53
C ALA A 147 41.93 -5.82 22.94
N SER A 148 40.79 -5.98 22.27
CA SER A 148 40.29 -7.29 21.82
C SER A 148 39.44 -7.17 20.56
N CYS A 149 39.34 -8.27 19.81
CA CYS A 149 38.38 -8.42 18.71
C CYS A 149 36.99 -8.84 19.16
N THR A 150 36.86 -9.21 20.42
CA THR A 150 35.57 -9.46 21.05
C THR A 150 35.12 -8.22 21.80
N ARG A 151 33.81 -7.96 21.77
CA ARG A 151 33.21 -6.83 22.49
C ARG A 151 33.46 -6.99 24.00
N PRO A 152 34.05 -5.98 24.68
CA PRO A 152 34.43 -6.10 26.08
C PRO A 152 33.23 -6.01 27.03
N TYR A 153 32.23 -5.20 26.70
CA TYR A 153 30.98 -5.06 27.46
C TYR A 153 29.89 -4.44 26.58
N ILE A 154 28.65 -4.59 27.00
CA ILE A 154 27.48 -3.92 26.44
C ILE A 154 26.63 -3.35 27.57
N ILE A 155 26.07 -2.15 27.37
CA ILE A 155 25.28 -1.45 28.38
C ILE A 155 23.89 -1.16 27.84
N SER A 156 22.87 -1.75 28.44
CA SER A 156 21.48 -1.48 28.11
C SER A 156 20.94 -0.38 29.00
N VAL A 157 20.59 0.76 28.40
CA VAL A 157 19.99 1.91 29.08
C VAL A 157 18.56 1.56 29.50
N LEU A 158 18.14 1.94 30.72
CA LEU A 158 16.81 1.68 31.29
C LEU A 158 16.40 0.19 31.36
N GLY A 159 17.35 -0.72 31.13
CA GLY A 159 17.10 -2.14 31.06
C GLY A 159 16.36 -2.59 29.79
N ASN A 160 16.36 -1.78 28.73
CA ASN A 160 15.86 -2.19 27.41
C ASN A 160 17.03 -2.64 26.51
N ASN A 161 16.90 -3.83 25.92
CA ASN A 161 17.88 -4.37 24.98
C ASN A 161 17.97 -3.57 23.67
N GLU A 162 16.91 -2.85 23.29
CA GLU A 162 16.87 -2.00 22.08
C GLU A 162 17.80 -0.79 22.21
N THR A 163 17.95 -0.26 23.42
CA THR A 163 18.86 0.86 23.74
C THR A 163 20.19 0.36 24.30
N SER A 164 20.78 -0.62 23.62
CA SER A 164 22.08 -1.17 23.99
C SER A 164 23.23 -0.38 23.38
N LEU A 165 24.16 0.03 24.22
CA LEU A 165 25.34 0.81 23.88
C LEU A 165 26.60 -0.04 23.94
N GLN A 166 27.55 0.26 23.06
CA GLN A 166 28.91 -0.27 23.10
C GLN A 166 29.92 0.85 22.83
N THR A 167 31.19 0.62 23.17
CA THR A 167 32.25 1.60 22.90
C THR A 167 32.58 1.65 21.40
N ASN A 168 32.83 2.87 20.90
CA ASN A 168 33.37 3.12 19.56
C ASN A 168 34.89 3.35 19.58
N LYS A 169 35.54 3.24 20.74
CA LYS A 169 36.99 3.37 20.84
C LYS A 169 37.67 2.15 20.25
N TYR A 170 38.65 2.39 19.38
CA TYR A 170 39.30 1.35 18.61
C TYR A 170 40.82 1.50 18.63
N LYS A 171 41.52 0.37 18.53
CA LYS A 171 42.92 0.35 18.13
C LYS A 171 43.01 0.05 16.66
N ASP A 172 43.96 0.67 15.98
CA ASP A 172 44.21 0.45 14.55
C ASP A 172 44.89 -0.92 14.30
N VAL A 173 44.23 -1.98 14.72
CA VAL A 173 44.63 -3.39 14.62
C VAL A 173 43.42 -4.17 14.13
N SER A 174 43.57 -4.92 13.04
CA SER A 174 42.48 -5.64 12.39
C SER A 174 42.06 -6.91 13.13
N CYS A 175 40.79 -7.28 13.00
CA CYS A 175 40.19 -8.43 13.69
C CYS A 175 39.83 -9.64 12.82
N GLY A 176 40.27 -9.68 11.57
CA GLY A 176 39.98 -10.80 10.70
C GLY A 176 40.36 -10.50 9.26
N THR A 177 39.69 -11.20 8.35
CA THR A 177 39.82 -11.00 6.91
C THR A 177 38.90 -9.87 6.43
N LYS A 178 39.36 -9.12 5.42
CA LYS A 178 38.57 -8.10 4.72
C LYS A 178 37.31 -8.72 4.09
N ALA A 179 36.14 -8.22 4.46
CA ALA A 179 34.89 -8.56 3.81
C ALA A 179 34.74 -7.74 2.53
N ARG A 180 34.46 -8.39 1.39
CA ARG A 180 34.38 -7.75 0.06
C ARG A 180 33.00 -7.82 -0.58
N GLY A 181 31.97 -8.08 0.22
CA GLY A 181 30.63 -8.27 -0.32
C GLY A 181 30.59 -9.48 -1.24
N CYS A 182 30.19 -9.26 -2.48
CA CYS A 182 30.09 -10.32 -3.48
C CYS A 182 31.29 -10.40 -4.41
N PHE A 183 32.17 -9.40 -4.38
CA PHE A 183 33.36 -9.36 -5.23
C PHE A 183 34.28 -10.58 -5.02
N ASP A 184 34.43 -11.39 -6.07
CA ASP A 184 35.28 -12.59 -6.03
C ASP A 184 36.76 -12.26 -6.29
N SER A 185 37.50 -12.07 -5.21
CA SER A 185 38.96 -11.80 -5.27
C SER A 185 39.85 -12.96 -5.76
N SER A 186 39.28 -14.12 -6.10
CA SER A 186 40.02 -15.31 -6.55
C SER A 186 40.16 -15.45 -8.07
N LEU A 187 39.40 -14.67 -8.86
CA LEU A 187 39.35 -14.79 -10.33
C LEU A 187 40.69 -14.47 -11.02
N GLY A 188 41.48 -13.57 -10.43
CA GLY A 188 42.81 -13.19 -10.93
C GLY A 188 42.81 -12.27 -12.16
N ASN A 189 41.72 -12.18 -12.91
CA ASN A 189 41.50 -11.24 -14.02
C ASN A 189 40.19 -10.46 -13.81
N TYR A 190 40.26 -9.13 -13.79
CA TYR A 190 39.14 -8.23 -13.52
C TYR A 190 38.98 -7.18 -14.62
N ASP A 191 37.77 -6.65 -14.79
CA ASP A 191 37.54 -5.44 -15.56
C ASP A 191 37.99 -4.21 -14.75
N SER A 192 38.43 -3.15 -15.43
CA SER A 192 38.68 -1.84 -14.79
C SER A 192 37.47 -0.92 -14.99
N ALA A 193 36.86 -0.46 -13.89
CA ALA A 193 35.83 0.57 -13.91
C ALA A 193 36.42 1.93 -13.53
N THR A 194 36.20 2.97 -14.33
CA THR A 194 36.63 4.35 -14.01
C THR A 194 35.73 4.95 -12.93
N ILE A 195 36.32 5.41 -11.82
CA ILE A 195 35.62 6.08 -10.73
C ILE A 195 35.29 7.51 -11.17
N THR A 196 34.00 7.84 -11.10
CA THR A 196 33.46 9.16 -11.43
C THR A 196 32.96 9.86 -10.16
N SER A 197 32.25 10.98 -10.33
CA SER A 197 31.54 11.64 -9.23
C SER A 197 30.35 10.83 -8.72
N ASP A 198 29.78 9.96 -9.54
CA ASP A 198 28.75 9.03 -9.09
C ASP A 198 29.42 7.93 -8.29
N ALA A 199 28.92 7.65 -7.09
CA ALA A 199 29.58 6.73 -6.16
C ALA A 199 29.42 5.27 -6.61
N TYR A 200 30.49 4.50 -6.53
CA TYR A 200 30.52 3.06 -6.84
C TYR A 200 30.45 2.31 -5.52
N CYS A 201 29.40 1.51 -5.34
CA CYS A 201 29.02 0.94 -4.05
C CYS A 201 29.04 -0.58 -4.09
N GLU A 202 29.45 -1.21 -2.99
CA GLU A 202 29.42 -2.66 -2.78
C GLU A 202 28.67 -2.95 -1.48
N LYS A 203 27.69 -3.87 -1.51
CA LYS A 203 26.98 -4.31 -0.30
C LYS A 203 27.83 -5.32 0.45
N ILE A 204 28.25 -4.97 1.67
CA ILE A 204 29.15 -5.77 2.49
C ILE A 204 28.49 -6.08 3.84
N LYS A 205 28.49 -7.35 4.22
CA LYS A 205 28.09 -7.76 5.56
C LYS A 205 29.21 -7.51 6.55
N ILE A 206 29.02 -6.56 7.46
CA ILE A 206 30.02 -6.22 8.48
C ILE A 206 29.77 -6.98 9.79
N PRO A 207 30.82 -7.54 10.43
CA PRO A 207 30.73 -8.13 11.77
C PRO A 207 30.62 -7.02 12.81
N ILE A 208 30.33 -7.36 14.07
CA ILE A 208 30.33 -6.39 15.18
C ILE A 208 31.73 -5.80 15.37
N GLY A 209 31.84 -4.48 15.53
CA GLY A 209 33.11 -3.79 15.76
C GLY A 209 32.94 -2.36 16.28
N PRO A 210 34.01 -1.72 16.78
CA PRO A 210 34.01 -0.33 17.24
C PRO A 210 34.19 0.68 16.09
N ALA A 211 34.83 0.26 15.00
CA ALA A 211 35.12 1.04 13.81
C ALA A 211 35.55 0.08 12.68
N TYR A 212 35.49 0.56 11.44
CA TYR A 212 35.84 -0.23 10.26
C TYR A 212 36.88 0.48 9.42
N ARG A 213 37.92 -0.27 9.04
CA ARG A 213 38.80 0.11 7.96
C ARG A 213 38.12 -0.26 6.65
N VAL A 214 37.83 0.76 5.85
CA VAL A 214 37.17 0.61 4.55
C VAL A 214 38.11 1.08 3.45
N GLY A 215 38.02 0.46 2.28
CA GLY A 215 38.97 0.73 1.21
C GLY A 215 38.69 -0.06 -0.04
N GLY A 216 39.61 0.04 -1.00
CA GLY A 216 39.58 -0.74 -2.22
C GLY A 216 40.93 -0.72 -2.93
N LYS A 217 41.10 -1.64 -3.88
CA LYS A 217 42.27 -1.62 -4.77
C LYS A 217 41.98 -0.66 -5.92
N ILE A 218 42.69 0.46 -5.91
CA ILE A 218 42.49 1.55 -6.85
C ILE A 218 43.77 1.70 -7.66
N LYS A 219 43.63 2.09 -8.92
CA LYS A 219 44.73 2.40 -9.83
C LYS A 219 44.60 3.84 -10.29
N ASN A 220 45.69 4.60 -10.26
CA ASN A 220 45.73 5.92 -10.88
C ASN A 220 46.26 5.85 -12.31
N SER A 221 45.42 6.13 -13.29
CA SER A 221 45.74 6.09 -14.73
C SER A 221 46.21 7.45 -15.29
N THR A 222 46.39 8.48 -14.44
CA THR A 222 46.81 9.84 -14.85
C THR A 222 47.83 10.49 -13.91
N ILE A 223 48.45 11.59 -14.36
CA ILE A 223 49.35 12.44 -13.55
C ILE A 223 48.56 13.34 -12.56
N GLY A 224 47.23 13.45 -12.76
CA GLY A 224 46.35 14.29 -11.96
C GLY A 224 46.12 13.78 -10.54
N TYR A 225 45.75 14.70 -9.65
CA TYR A 225 45.28 14.40 -8.30
C TYR A 225 43.80 14.77 -8.18
N GLY A 226 43.00 13.84 -7.70
CA GLY A 226 41.61 14.06 -7.34
C GLY A 226 41.35 13.45 -5.97
N LYS A 227 40.52 14.11 -5.18
CA LYS A 227 40.20 13.64 -3.83
C LYS A 227 39.16 12.51 -3.92
N LEU A 228 39.55 11.31 -3.52
CA LEU A 228 38.65 10.16 -3.42
C LEU A 228 38.03 10.12 -2.03
N LYS A 229 36.71 9.96 -1.99
CA LYS A 229 35.94 9.83 -0.75
C LYS A 229 35.36 8.43 -0.69
N ILE A 230 35.46 7.80 0.49
CA ILE A 230 34.66 6.63 0.81
C ILE A 230 33.59 7.03 1.82
N GLU A 231 32.38 6.56 1.58
CA GLU A 231 31.24 6.73 2.48
C GLU A 231 30.54 5.37 2.66
N MET A 232 30.09 5.13 3.88
CA MET A 232 29.36 3.91 4.24
C MET A 232 27.90 4.27 4.48
N PHE A 233 26.98 3.48 3.95
CA PHE A 233 25.55 3.68 4.10
C PHE A 233 24.87 2.43 4.64
N ASP A 234 23.73 2.60 5.31
CA ASP A 234 22.85 1.49 5.64
C ASP A 234 22.01 1.05 4.41
N GLU A 235 21.11 0.08 4.59
CA GLU A 235 20.23 -0.40 3.52
C GLU A 235 19.21 0.65 3.04
N SER A 236 18.95 1.69 3.84
CA SER A 236 18.07 2.81 3.52
C SER A 236 18.82 3.98 2.88
N TRP A 237 20.12 3.82 2.60
CA TRP A 237 21.02 4.83 2.08
C TRP A 237 21.25 6.02 3.01
N GLU A 238 21.09 5.81 4.32
CA GLU A 238 21.50 6.78 5.33
C GLU A 238 23.00 6.66 5.60
N SER A 239 23.70 7.79 5.64
CA SER A 239 25.16 7.82 5.83
C SER A 239 25.53 7.40 7.26
N LEU A 240 26.34 6.35 7.37
CA LEU A 240 26.91 5.83 8.61
C LEU A 240 28.28 6.44 8.93
N GLY A 241 28.85 7.20 7.99
CA GLY A 241 30.13 7.89 8.12
C GLY A 241 30.93 7.91 6.82
N LYS A 242 31.93 8.79 6.75
CA LYS A 242 32.76 9.00 5.56
C LYS A 242 34.20 9.33 5.92
N CYS A 243 35.11 8.99 5.03
CA CYS A 243 36.52 9.33 5.16
C CYS A 243 37.17 9.57 3.80
N ASP A 244 38.23 10.36 3.81
CA ASP A 244 39.02 10.65 2.62
C ASP A 244 40.12 9.59 2.45
N LEU A 245 40.27 9.05 1.24
CA LEU A 245 41.36 8.13 0.94
C LEU A 245 42.69 8.88 0.82
N PRO A 246 43.82 8.25 1.23
CA PRO A 246 45.14 8.85 1.11
C PRO A 246 45.55 9.04 -0.35
N ARG A 247 46.55 9.93 -0.57
CA ARG A 247 47.04 10.26 -1.91
C ARG A 247 47.70 9.04 -2.57
N HIS A 248 47.24 8.72 -3.79
CA HIS A 248 47.76 7.62 -4.60
C HIS A 248 48.98 8.02 -5.44
N ASN A 249 50.00 7.14 -5.52
CA ASN A 249 51.17 7.32 -6.40
C ASN A 249 50.92 6.77 -7.82
N MET A 250 51.47 7.43 -8.84
CA MET A 250 51.20 7.10 -10.26
C MET A 250 51.63 5.68 -10.67
N SER A 251 50.83 5.02 -11.52
CA SER A 251 51.12 3.76 -12.25
C SER A 251 51.07 2.42 -11.50
N ASN A 252 50.78 2.39 -10.19
CA ASN A 252 50.59 1.14 -9.45
C ASN A 252 49.10 0.92 -9.10
N ILE A 253 48.70 -0.33 -8.91
CA ILE A 253 47.48 -0.66 -8.15
C ILE A 253 47.87 -0.60 -6.68
N GLU A 254 47.22 0.25 -5.91
CA GLU A 254 47.43 0.37 -4.46
C GLU A 254 46.12 0.09 -3.73
N GLU A 255 46.22 -0.56 -2.57
CA GLU A 255 45.07 -0.75 -1.70
C GLU A 255 44.93 0.46 -0.77
N LEU A 256 44.09 1.41 -1.18
CA LEU A 256 43.81 2.61 -0.40
C LEU A 256 42.72 2.30 0.62
N ASN A 257 42.88 2.84 1.82
CA ASN A 257 41.90 2.68 2.88
C ASN A 257 41.86 3.90 3.82
N CYS A 258 40.77 4.01 4.56
CA CYS A 258 40.58 4.94 5.65
C CYS A 258 39.67 4.29 6.71
N ILE A 259 39.49 4.96 7.85
CA ILE A 259 38.71 4.42 8.97
C ILE A 259 37.41 5.21 9.11
N ILE A 260 36.29 4.49 9.24
CA ILE A 260 34.99 5.04 9.59
C ILE A 260 34.64 4.63 11.02
N GLU A 261 34.37 5.63 11.87
CA GLU A 261 33.94 5.45 13.25
C GLU A 261 32.44 5.13 13.33
N TYR A 262 32.12 3.86 13.10
CA TYR A 262 30.76 3.33 13.26
C TYR A 262 30.80 2.04 14.08
N ALA A 263 29.95 1.95 15.11
CA ALA A 263 30.02 0.89 16.11
C ALA A 263 28.68 0.14 16.28
N PRO A 264 28.27 -0.71 15.32
CA PRO A 264 26.99 -1.40 15.38
C PRO A 264 27.01 -2.51 16.44
N VAL A 265 25.91 -2.63 17.20
CA VAL A 265 25.76 -3.65 18.26
C VAL A 265 25.46 -5.05 17.74
N THR A 266 25.02 -5.17 16.49
CA THR A 266 24.76 -6.42 15.76
C THR A 266 25.46 -6.39 14.40
N SER A 267 25.68 -7.57 13.81
CA SER A 267 26.12 -7.62 12.41
C SER A 267 25.03 -7.02 11.51
N LYS A 268 25.44 -6.23 10.51
CA LYS A 268 24.56 -5.54 9.57
C LYS A 268 25.12 -5.63 8.16
N ASP A 269 24.24 -5.54 7.18
CA ASP A 269 24.62 -5.29 5.79
C ASP A 269 24.70 -3.78 5.56
N VAL A 270 25.77 -3.32 4.91
CA VAL A 270 26.03 -1.90 4.62
C VAL A 270 26.51 -1.74 3.18
N PHE A 271 26.30 -0.58 2.58
CA PHE A 271 26.94 -0.22 1.32
C PHE A 271 28.22 0.55 1.59
N VAL A 272 29.36 0.07 1.11
CA VAL A 272 30.61 0.82 1.08
C VAL A 272 30.76 1.43 -0.30
N CYS A 273 30.85 2.75 -0.39
CA CYS A 273 30.86 3.47 -1.65
C CYS A 273 32.12 4.31 -1.82
N VAL A 274 32.71 4.30 -3.01
CA VAL A 274 33.83 5.18 -3.38
C VAL A 274 33.40 6.16 -4.48
N GLY A 275 33.78 7.42 -4.37
CA GLY A 275 33.48 8.44 -5.37
C GLY A 275 34.59 9.47 -5.49
N LEU A 276 34.66 10.12 -6.65
CA LEU A 276 35.61 11.18 -6.96
C LEU A 276 34.98 12.55 -6.75
N GLU A 277 35.68 13.47 -6.09
CA GLU A 277 35.20 14.84 -5.93
C GLU A 277 35.05 15.56 -7.30
N SER A 278 33.89 16.21 -7.50
CA SER A 278 33.53 16.87 -8.76
C SER A 278 34.55 17.96 -9.16
N GLY A 279 34.83 18.07 -10.46
CA GLY A 279 35.75 19.09 -11.00
C GLY A 279 37.23 18.70 -10.96
N THR A 280 37.54 17.43 -10.70
CA THR A 280 38.93 16.92 -10.72
C THR A 280 39.27 16.27 -12.06
N SER A 281 40.54 16.35 -12.49
CA SER A 281 41.02 15.81 -13.77
C SER A 281 41.74 14.45 -13.62
N ALA A 282 41.58 13.79 -12.47
CA ALA A 282 42.23 12.52 -12.19
C ALA A 282 41.36 11.35 -12.65
N ASN A 283 41.98 10.38 -13.31
CA ASN A 283 41.33 9.15 -13.75
C ASN A 283 41.75 8.00 -12.83
N TYR A 284 40.87 7.65 -11.90
CA TYR A 284 41.05 6.49 -11.03
C TYR A 284 40.23 5.31 -11.56
N GLU A 285 40.80 4.12 -11.50
CA GLU A 285 40.13 2.86 -11.86
C GLU A 285 40.03 1.95 -10.63
N ILE A 286 38.93 1.21 -10.52
CA ILE A 286 38.72 0.14 -9.53
C ILE A 286 38.46 -1.18 -10.26
N ASN A 287 38.97 -2.28 -9.70
CA ASN A 287 38.67 -3.60 -10.23
C ASN A 287 37.18 -3.92 -10.07
N SER A 288 36.63 -4.60 -11.06
CA SER A 288 35.20 -4.91 -11.13
C SER A 288 34.94 -6.21 -11.88
N GLU A 289 33.84 -6.88 -11.54
CA GLU A 289 33.44 -8.16 -12.12
C GLU A 289 31.91 -8.38 -12.05
N GLN A 290 31.41 -9.44 -12.70
CA GLN A 290 29.98 -9.77 -12.82
C GLN A 290 29.72 -11.29 -12.72
N THR A 291 30.59 -12.00 -12.03
CA THR A 291 30.56 -13.45 -11.85
C THR A 291 29.98 -13.80 -10.48
N GLY A 292 29.10 -14.80 -10.43
CA GLY A 292 28.46 -15.18 -9.18
C GLY A 292 27.29 -14.25 -8.81
N ASN A 293 27.14 -13.99 -7.51
CA ASN A 293 26.08 -13.12 -7.00
C ASN A 293 26.53 -11.67 -7.14
N ILE A 294 25.63 -10.78 -7.55
CA ILE A 294 25.94 -9.36 -7.68
C ILE A 294 25.38 -8.61 -6.48
N CYS A 295 26.23 -7.83 -5.82
CA CYS A 295 25.81 -6.90 -4.80
C CYS A 295 26.49 -5.52 -4.80
N GLY A 296 27.12 -5.15 -5.90
CA GLY A 296 27.50 -3.76 -6.18
C GLY A 296 26.55 -2.98 -7.10
N THR A 297 26.61 -1.65 -7.00
CA THR A 297 25.82 -0.70 -7.80
C THR A 297 26.57 0.61 -8.04
N THR A 298 26.08 1.41 -8.97
CA THR A 298 26.54 2.78 -9.22
C THR A 298 25.46 3.78 -8.84
N GLY A 299 25.82 4.78 -8.04
CA GLY A 299 24.93 5.79 -7.50
C GLY A 299 24.39 5.43 -6.12
N VAL A 300 24.45 6.39 -5.20
CA VAL A 300 23.80 6.30 -3.89
C VAL A 300 22.29 6.31 -4.08
N GLY A 301 21.57 5.36 -3.50
CA GLY A 301 20.11 5.25 -3.62
C GLY A 301 19.61 4.32 -4.72
N SER A 302 20.49 3.63 -5.45
CA SER A 302 20.13 2.74 -6.54
C SER A 302 19.65 1.38 -6.03
N GLU A 303 18.45 0.94 -6.41
CA GLU A 303 17.94 -0.40 -6.09
C GLU A 303 18.47 -1.50 -7.03
N GLN A 304 19.13 -1.11 -8.13
CA GLN A 304 19.64 -2.05 -9.13
C GLN A 304 21.08 -2.44 -8.83
N LEU A 305 21.29 -3.68 -8.39
CA LEU A 305 22.62 -4.28 -8.22
C LEU A 305 23.09 -4.84 -9.57
N ASN A 306 24.13 -4.22 -10.14
CA ASN A 306 24.47 -4.40 -11.56
C ASN A 306 25.87 -4.98 -11.78
N ARG A 307 26.79 -4.78 -10.84
CA ARG A 307 28.21 -5.09 -11.01
C ARG A 307 28.95 -4.98 -9.68
N ASP A 308 29.91 -5.86 -9.45
CA ASP A 308 30.67 -5.90 -8.20
C ASP A 308 31.97 -5.12 -8.32
N TYR A 309 32.40 -4.53 -7.21
CA TYR A 309 33.57 -3.66 -7.10
C TYR A 309 34.51 -4.14 -6.00
N ASP A 310 35.83 -4.00 -6.21
CA ASP A 310 36.89 -4.41 -5.28
C ASP A 310 37.01 -3.46 -4.07
N LEU A 311 35.90 -3.32 -3.34
CA LEU A 311 35.77 -2.60 -2.09
C LEU A 311 35.80 -3.59 -0.92
N PHE A 312 36.18 -3.09 0.25
CA PHE A 312 36.19 -3.90 1.45
C PHE A 312 35.84 -3.11 2.71
N ALA A 313 35.40 -3.86 3.70
CA ALA A 313 35.32 -3.44 5.09
C ALA A 313 36.02 -4.46 6.00
N GLU A 314 36.76 -3.96 6.99
CA GLU A 314 37.49 -4.76 7.96
C GLU A 314 37.29 -4.18 9.36
N SER A 315 36.79 -4.98 10.29
CA SER A 315 36.57 -4.55 11.68
C SER A 315 37.89 -4.38 12.44
N LEU A 316 37.99 -3.32 13.23
CA LEU A 316 39.13 -3.03 14.11
C LEU A 316 38.94 -3.58 15.53
N GLN A 317 40.03 -3.68 16.29
CA GLN A 317 40.00 -4.08 17.71
C GLN A 317 39.33 -3.01 18.56
N PHE A 318 38.49 -3.45 19.51
CA PHE A 318 38.01 -2.61 20.60
C PHE A 318 39.20 -2.13 21.42
N ASP A 319 39.30 -0.82 21.63
CA ASP A 319 40.26 -0.24 22.56
C ASP A 319 39.69 -0.23 23.98
N SER A 320 40.60 -0.31 24.92
CA SER A 320 40.35 -0.25 26.33
C SER A 320 40.67 1.13 26.88
N ILE A 321 39.75 2.09 26.73
CA ILE A 321 39.51 3.21 27.65
C ILE A 321 38.08 3.69 27.38
N GLY A 322 37.11 3.07 28.06
CA GLY A 322 35.87 3.71 28.45
C GLY A 322 34.83 4.11 27.40
N MET A 323 33.75 4.73 27.88
CA MET A 323 32.72 5.41 27.11
C MET A 323 32.02 6.46 27.98
N GLU A 324 31.61 7.58 27.39
CA GLU A 324 30.77 8.57 28.07
C GLU A 324 29.34 8.48 27.56
N ILE A 325 28.42 8.06 28.44
CA ILE A 325 27.00 8.08 28.16
C ILE A 325 26.48 9.47 28.50
N ASN A 326 26.11 10.25 27.48
CA ASN A 326 25.54 11.59 27.61
C ASN A 326 24.54 11.85 26.47
N GLU A 327 23.92 13.03 26.50
CA GLU A 327 22.92 13.47 25.52
C GLU A 327 23.42 13.42 24.06
N SER A 328 24.67 13.82 23.83
CA SER A 328 25.28 13.86 22.49
C SER A 328 25.42 12.46 21.90
N LEU A 329 25.95 11.50 22.69
CA LEU A 329 26.09 10.12 22.25
C LEU A 329 24.72 9.47 21.98
N TYR A 330 23.76 9.67 22.88
CA TYR A 330 22.46 8.99 22.80
C TYR A 330 21.63 9.49 21.61
N SER A 331 21.62 10.80 21.37
CA SER A 331 20.90 11.41 20.24
C SER A 331 21.46 11.01 18.88
N VAL A 332 22.78 10.85 18.75
CA VAL A 332 23.38 10.35 17.50
C VAL A 332 23.00 8.89 17.24
N LEU A 333 22.91 8.05 18.28
CA LEU A 333 22.67 6.62 18.10
C LEU A 333 21.19 6.25 17.92
N TYR A 334 20.29 6.98 18.58
CA TYR A 334 18.87 6.63 18.61
C TYR A 334 17.95 7.70 18.03
N SER A 335 18.49 8.86 17.60
CA SER A 335 17.69 10.04 17.23
C SER A 335 16.73 10.49 18.33
N GLU A 336 17.07 10.21 19.59
CA GLU A 336 16.28 10.48 20.78
C GLU A 336 17.09 11.20 21.87
N SER A 337 16.41 11.89 22.78
CA SER A 337 17.05 12.56 23.91
C SER A 337 17.19 11.60 25.11
N LEU A 338 18.40 11.47 25.67
CA LEU A 338 18.62 10.64 26.86
C LEU A 338 17.81 11.16 28.05
N ALA A 339 17.75 12.48 28.22
CA ALA A 339 16.95 13.11 29.26
C ALA A 339 15.46 12.78 29.10
N LEU A 340 14.91 12.89 27.88
CA LEU A 340 13.50 12.57 27.62
C LEU A 340 13.19 11.09 27.80
N SER A 341 14.08 10.18 27.37
CA SER A 341 13.85 8.73 27.55
C SER A 341 13.83 8.35 29.03
N ILE A 342 14.71 8.95 29.86
CA ILE A 342 14.68 8.75 31.32
C ILE A 342 13.44 9.40 31.94
N ASP A 343 13.05 10.60 31.48
CA ASP A 343 11.88 11.32 31.97
C ASP A 343 10.58 10.54 31.71
N SER A 344 10.42 10.02 30.49
CA SER A 344 9.31 9.15 30.09
C SER A 344 9.27 7.89 30.95
N PHE A 345 10.41 7.24 31.13
CA PHE A 345 10.51 6.08 32.03
C PHE A 345 10.07 6.39 33.47
N ILE A 346 10.40 7.58 33.98
CA ILE A 346 9.97 8.00 35.32
C ILE A 346 8.47 8.30 35.38
N ALA A 347 7.93 8.95 34.35
CA ALA A 347 6.50 9.21 34.24
C ALA A 347 5.71 7.89 34.21
N ASP A 348 6.13 6.95 33.38
CA ASP A 348 5.44 5.68 33.18
C ASP A 348 5.55 4.76 34.40
N LYS A 349 6.76 4.66 34.99
CA LYS A 349 7.02 3.70 36.07
C LYS A 349 6.66 4.23 37.45
N TYR A 350 6.85 5.53 37.69
CA TYR A 350 6.73 6.12 39.01
C TYR A 350 5.70 7.27 39.09
N GLU A 351 4.98 7.60 38.02
CA GLU A 351 4.08 8.77 37.95
C GLU A 351 4.77 10.07 38.39
N ARG A 352 6.07 10.20 38.08
CA ARG A 352 6.92 11.30 38.56
C ARG A 352 6.98 11.44 40.09
N ASN A 353 6.51 10.47 40.86
CA ASN A 353 6.52 10.47 42.32
C ASN A 353 7.65 9.59 42.86
N CYS A 354 8.77 10.24 43.17
CA CYS A 354 9.98 9.58 43.65
C CYS A 354 10.14 9.63 45.17
N ALA A 355 9.05 9.72 45.94
CA ALA A 355 9.12 9.82 47.41
C ALA A 355 9.84 8.64 48.07
N GLN A 356 9.70 7.43 47.53
CA GLN A 356 10.39 6.22 48.01
C GLN A 356 11.77 6.00 47.32
N GLY A 357 12.10 6.85 46.35
CA GLY A 357 13.29 6.79 45.53
C GLY A 357 13.03 6.11 44.19
N CYS A 358 13.07 6.87 43.09
CA CYS A 358 13.05 6.33 41.73
C CYS A 358 14.43 5.80 41.37
N ILE A 359 14.47 4.60 40.80
CA ILE A 359 15.71 3.98 40.32
C ILE A 359 15.70 3.96 38.80
N ILE A 360 16.80 4.46 38.21
CA ILE A 360 17.04 4.54 36.77
C ILE A 360 18.16 3.53 36.45
N PRO A 361 17.82 2.35 35.89
CA PRO A 361 18.77 1.25 35.74
C PRO A 361 19.60 1.36 34.45
N PHE A 362 20.82 0.83 34.51
CA PHE A 362 21.70 0.51 33.39
C PHE A 362 22.17 -0.93 33.59
N MET A 363 21.90 -1.81 32.63
CA MET A 363 22.32 -3.21 32.70
C MET A 363 23.63 -3.39 31.95
N ILE A 364 24.60 -4.01 32.59
CA ILE A 364 25.93 -4.26 32.04
C ILE A 364 26.09 -5.76 31.85
N SER A 365 26.34 -6.18 30.61
CA SER A 365 26.77 -7.53 30.29
C SER A 365 28.24 -7.51 29.90
N SER A 366 29.07 -8.29 30.61
CA SER A 366 30.52 -8.30 30.40
C SER A 366 30.94 -9.40 29.43
N GLY A 367 31.70 -9.02 28.40
CA GLY A 367 32.31 -9.93 27.43
C GLY A 367 33.75 -10.33 27.77
N SER A 368 34.37 -9.67 28.75
CA SER A 368 35.73 -9.94 29.23
C SER A 368 35.85 -9.67 30.74
N THR A 369 36.90 -10.20 31.36
CA THR A 369 37.23 -9.89 32.75
C THR A 369 37.91 -8.52 32.82
N GLN A 370 37.34 -7.58 33.59
CA GLN A 370 37.81 -6.20 33.70
C GLN A 370 37.23 -5.50 34.94
N ASN A 371 37.87 -4.42 35.36
CA ASN A 371 37.33 -3.47 36.31
C ASN A 371 36.77 -2.27 35.56
N MET A 372 35.52 -1.92 35.86
CA MET A 372 34.82 -0.77 35.31
C MET A 372 34.73 0.34 36.36
N ASN A 373 35.30 1.50 36.08
CA ASN A 373 35.29 2.69 36.93
C ASN A 373 34.25 3.69 36.43
N PHE A 374 33.51 4.30 37.35
CA PHE A 374 32.48 5.30 37.06
C PHE A 374 32.94 6.68 37.51
N ASN A 375 33.20 7.54 36.54
CA ASN A 375 33.68 8.92 36.74
C ASN A 375 32.64 9.92 36.23
N ASN A 376 32.73 11.18 36.66
CA ASN A 376 31.85 12.28 36.20
C ASN A 376 30.34 11.97 36.23
N VAL A 377 29.92 11.08 37.12
CA VAL A 377 28.53 10.65 37.30
C VAL A 377 27.68 11.84 37.75
N GLU A 378 26.65 12.19 36.99
CA GLU A 378 25.71 13.25 37.35
C GLU A 378 24.36 13.04 36.69
N ILE A 379 23.28 13.17 37.46
CA ILE A 379 21.92 13.36 36.95
C ILE A 379 21.34 14.63 37.56
N LYS A 380 20.82 15.51 36.71
CA LYS A 380 20.10 16.73 37.10
C LYS A 380 18.62 16.55 36.83
N TYR A 381 17.81 16.96 37.79
CA TYR A 381 16.37 16.81 37.73
C TYR A 381 15.70 17.94 38.50
N ARG A 382 14.46 18.27 38.13
CA ARG A 382 13.62 19.24 38.83
C ARG A 382 12.68 18.51 39.77
N ASP A 383 12.54 19.02 40.98
CA ASP A 383 11.56 18.59 41.98
C ASP A 383 10.70 19.80 42.34
N THR A 384 9.44 19.82 41.92
CA THR A 384 8.54 20.99 42.08
C THR A 384 9.15 22.32 41.62
N GLY A 385 9.95 22.26 40.53
CA GLY A 385 10.63 23.43 39.93
C GLY A 385 12.04 23.71 40.46
N ALA A 386 12.47 23.12 41.59
CA ALA A 386 13.83 23.27 42.10
C ALA A 386 14.79 22.32 41.37
N LEU A 387 15.89 22.84 40.81
CA LEU A 387 16.90 22.03 40.13
C LEU A 387 17.84 21.36 41.15
N LEU A 388 17.80 20.04 41.19
CA LEU A 388 18.61 19.18 42.04
C LEU A 388 19.59 18.36 41.20
N LYS A 389 20.61 17.79 41.86
CA LYS A 389 21.57 16.88 41.23
C LYS A 389 21.94 15.72 42.13
N ASN A 390 22.19 14.55 41.54
CA ASN A 390 22.79 13.39 42.20
C ASN A 390 24.03 12.93 41.42
N ASN A 391 25.14 12.71 42.14
CA ASN A 391 26.44 12.35 41.57
C ASN A 391 26.89 10.93 41.93
N GLN A 392 25.97 10.09 42.39
CA GLN A 392 26.23 8.72 42.82
C GLN A 392 25.51 7.72 41.93
N ILE A 393 26.19 6.62 41.64
CA ILE A 393 25.61 5.42 41.05
C ILE A 393 25.61 4.30 42.09
N TYR A 394 24.60 3.46 42.04
CA TYR A 394 24.38 2.37 42.99
C TYR A 394 24.39 1.03 42.26
N LEU A 395 24.94 0.01 42.90
CA LEU A 395 24.72 -1.37 42.50
C LEU A 395 23.26 -1.74 42.76
N LEU A 396 22.60 -2.33 41.78
CA LEU A 396 21.18 -2.68 41.83
C LEU A 396 20.98 -4.19 41.97
N GLU A 397 19.98 -4.55 42.76
CA GLU A 397 19.40 -5.88 42.78
C GLU A 397 18.08 -5.86 42.02
N ARG A 398 17.95 -6.77 41.06
CA ARG A 398 16.74 -6.91 40.25
C ARG A 398 15.65 -7.58 41.09
N GLU A 399 14.48 -6.95 41.14
CA GLU A 399 13.28 -7.54 41.73
C GLU A 399 12.29 -7.88 40.62
N LEU A 400 11.81 -9.11 40.61
CA LEU A 400 10.76 -9.51 39.68
C LEU A 400 9.42 -9.00 40.23
N SER A 401 8.59 -8.42 39.35
CA SER A 401 7.20 -8.17 39.72
C SER A 401 6.47 -9.49 39.80
N ASN A 402 5.63 -9.64 40.81
CA ASN A 402 4.83 -10.82 41.04
C ASN A 402 3.36 -10.49 40.78
N ILE A 403 2.64 -11.42 40.19
CA ILE A 403 1.26 -11.31 39.76
C ILE A 403 0.37 -12.05 40.76
N ASN A 404 -0.63 -11.32 41.25
CA ASN A 404 -1.74 -11.86 42.02
C ASN A 404 -3.04 -11.62 41.26
N SER A 405 -3.88 -12.64 41.15
CA SER A 405 -5.14 -12.51 40.41
C SER A 405 -6.27 -13.34 41.02
N GLY A 406 -7.49 -13.09 40.54
CA GLY A 406 -8.58 -14.06 40.59
C GLY A 406 -8.36 -15.19 39.59
N TYR A 407 -9.41 -15.94 39.27
CA TYR A 407 -9.33 -16.89 38.15
C TYR A 407 -9.44 -16.12 36.83
N LEU A 408 -8.43 -16.26 35.99
CA LEU A 408 -8.34 -15.66 34.67
C LEU A 408 -8.40 -16.74 33.61
N LYS A 409 -9.24 -16.52 32.60
CA LYS A 409 -9.40 -17.43 31.46
C LYS A 409 -8.42 -17.03 30.36
N LEU A 410 -7.23 -17.64 30.38
CA LEU A 410 -6.14 -17.32 29.47
C LEU A 410 -6.39 -17.93 28.09
N ASN A 411 -6.23 -17.14 27.04
CA ASN A 411 -6.35 -17.62 25.66
C ASN A 411 -5.01 -18.21 25.20
N ILE A 412 -4.94 -19.53 25.08
CA ILE A 412 -3.69 -20.24 24.74
C ILE A 412 -3.32 -20.08 23.27
N GLU A 413 -4.25 -19.66 22.40
CA GLU A 413 -3.93 -19.34 21.01
C GLU A 413 -2.92 -18.19 20.90
N LYS A 414 -2.89 -17.28 21.89
CA LYS A 414 -1.93 -16.17 21.98
C LYS A 414 -0.55 -16.59 22.49
N ALA A 415 -0.40 -17.82 22.99
CA ALA A 415 0.88 -18.34 23.47
C ALA A 415 1.80 -18.88 22.35
N ASN A 416 1.32 -18.90 21.09
CA ASN A 416 2.09 -19.30 19.92
C ASN A 416 2.73 -20.70 20.03
N PHE A 417 2.03 -21.65 20.67
CA PHE A 417 2.46 -23.05 20.69
C PHE A 417 2.10 -23.72 19.37
N PHE A 418 3.09 -24.13 18.58
CA PHE A 418 2.89 -24.69 17.24
C PHE A 418 3.11 -26.19 17.19
N ILE A 419 2.16 -26.91 16.60
CA ILE A 419 2.28 -28.33 16.35
C ILE A 419 3.10 -28.54 15.07
N PRO A 420 4.21 -29.29 15.09
CA PRO A 420 4.97 -29.61 13.87
C PRO A 420 4.09 -30.25 12.79
N ALA A 421 4.33 -29.92 11.52
CA ALA A 421 3.47 -30.31 10.39
C ALA A 421 3.21 -31.82 10.26
N LEU A 422 4.19 -32.64 10.65
CA LEU A 422 4.16 -34.10 10.60
C LEU A 422 4.19 -34.72 12.01
N SER A 423 3.77 -33.98 13.03
CA SER A 423 3.73 -34.46 14.41
C SER A 423 2.90 -35.74 14.54
N ARG A 424 3.42 -36.69 15.33
CA ARG A 424 2.74 -37.94 15.71
C ARG A 424 2.38 -37.96 17.20
N GLU A 425 2.58 -36.85 17.89
CA GLU A 425 2.22 -36.71 19.29
C GLU A 425 0.70 -36.86 19.45
N ASN A 426 0.29 -37.53 20.52
CA ASN A 426 -1.12 -37.74 20.86
C ASN A 426 -1.47 -37.12 22.21
N SER A 427 -0.58 -36.28 22.75
CA SER A 427 -0.72 -35.73 24.08
C SER A 427 -0.24 -34.27 24.13
N LEU A 428 -0.93 -33.46 24.94
CA LEU A 428 -0.63 -32.06 25.20
C LEU A 428 -0.33 -31.85 26.69
N GLN A 429 0.80 -31.21 26.96
CA GLN A 429 1.25 -30.75 28.27
C GLN A 429 1.59 -29.27 28.18
N VAL A 430 1.16 -28.50 29.18
CA VAL A 430 1.43 -27.06 29.31
C VAL A 430 2.08 -26.82 30.67
N PHE A 431 3.10 -25.99 30.70
CA PHE A 431 3.92 -25.71 31.88
C PHE A 431 4.01 -24.20 32.12
N LEU A 432 4.07 -23.79 33.39
CA LEU A 432 4.39 -22.43 33.80
C LEU A 432 5.59 -22.45 34.73
N ALA A 433 6.66 -21.75 34.33
CA ALA A 433 7.96 -21.81 35.01
C ALA A 433 8.42 -23.26 35.25
N GLY A 434 8.23 -24.13 34.25
CA GLY A 434 8.59 -25.56 34.30
C GLY A 434 7.64 -26.46 35.11
N ARG A 435 6.60 -25.91 35.75
CA ARG A 435 5.61 -26.67 36.54
C ARG A 435 4.39 -27.01 35.69
N THR A 436 3.96 -28.27 35.67
CA THR A 436 2.81 -28.71 34.88
C THR A 436 1.52 -28.03 35.35
N ILE A 437 0.76 -27.48 34.40
CA ILE A 437 -0.49 -26.78 34.66
C ILE A 437 -1.68 -27.73 34.74
N LEU A 438 -1.77 -28.64 33.77
CA LEU A 438 -2.88 -29.57 33.67
C LEU A 438 -2.71 -30.70 34.69
N PRO A 439 -3.74 -31.04 35.49
CA PRO A 439 -3.63 -32.11 36.50
C PRO A 439 -3.49 -33.51 35.88
N ARG A 440 -3.86 -33.65 34.60
CA ARG A 440 -3.67 -34.86 33.78
C ARG A 440 -3.27 -34.44 32.37
N THR A 441 -2.43 -35.24 31.73
CA THR A 441 -2.07 -35.06 30.33
C THR A 441 -3.32 -35.13 29.45
N LEU A 442 -3.50 -34.14 28.57
CA LEU A 442 -4.65 -34.08 27.66
C LEU A 442 -4.35 -34.90 26.41
N THR A 443 -5.23 -35.85 26.05
CA THR A 443 -5.11 -36.60 24.80
C THR A 443 -5.63 -35.76 23.62
N ILE A 444 -4.82 -35.66 22.57
CA ILE A 444 -5.15 -34.92 21.35
C ILE A 444 -5.01 -35.82 20.11
N ASN A 445 -5.72 -35.48 19.04
CA ASN A 445 -5.64 -36.15 17.75
C ASN A 445 -5.11 -35.17 16.71
N ILE A 446 -3.98 -35.50 16.09
CA ILE A 446 -3.30 -34.66 15.10
C ILE A 446 -3.35 -35.35 13.73
N THR A 447 -4.01 -34.72 12.77
CA THR A 447 -3.96 -35.14 11.36
C THR A 447 -2.79 -34.48 10.63
N PRO A 448 -2.09 -35.15 9.71
CA PRO A 448 -0.98 -34.56 8.97
C PRO A 448 -1.40 -33.31 8.19
N GLY A 449 -0.63 -32.24 8.29
CA GLY A 449 -0.85 -31.00 7.55
C GLY A 449 0.40 -30.57 6.78
N PHE A 450 0.63 -29.26 6.75
CA PHE A 450 1.80 -28.67 6.10
C PHE A 450 2.16 -27.35 6.77
N ALA A 451 3.44 -26.98 6.69
CA ALA A 451 3.92 -25.71 7.20
C ALA A 451 3.83 -24.62 6.12
N PHE A 452 3.60 -23.40 6.56
CA PHE A 452 3.73 -22.21 5.76
C PHE A 452 4.11 -21.01 6.64
N ASP A 453 4.65 -19.98 6.00
CA ASP A 453 4.92 -18.68 6.58
C ASP A 453 4.24 -17.58 5.74
N ILE A 454 4.32 -16.33 6.17
CA ILE A 454 3.88 -15.18 5.39
C ILE A 454 4.98 -14.14 5.23
N GLN A 455 4.93 -13.41 4.12
CA GLN A 455 5.75 -12.24 3.87
C GLN A 455 4.92 -11.13 3.23
N PRO A 456 5.20 -9.86 3.52
CA PRO A 456 6.17 -9.36 4.52
C PRO A 456 5.63 -9.43 5.97
N LYS A 457 6.53 -9.29 6.95
CA LYS A 457 6.18 -9.16 8.40
C LYS A 457 6.38 -7.76 8.97
N PHE A 458 6.98 -6.88 8.18
CA PHE A 458 7.14 -5.46 8.48
C PHE A 458 6.67 -4.66 7.26
N ILE A 459 5.83 -3.66 7.49
CA ILE A 459 5.30 -2.77 6.46
C ILE A 459 5.15 -1.35 7.01
N LEU A 460 4.78 -0.41 6.16
CA LEU A 460 4.45 0.95 6.57
C LEU A 460 2.96 1.23 6.34
N PRO A 461 2.33 2.07 7.19
CA PRO A 461 0.93 2.43 7.03
C PRO A 461 0.71 3.26 5.76
N GLY A 462 -0.50 3.22 5.21
CA GLY A 462 -0.91 3.95 4.01
C GLY A 462 -0.46 3.36 2.67
N ILE A 463 0.27 2.25 2.67
CA ILE A 463 0.82 1.62 1.46
C ILE A 463 0.14 0.27 1.20
N ASP A 464 -0.38 0.08 -0.03
CA ASP A 464 -0.89 -1.21 -0.48
C ASP A 464 0.24 -2.23 -0.56
N THR A 465 0.17 -3.25 0.29
CA THR A 465 1.21 -4.27 0.43
C THR A 465 0.69 -5.61 -0.06
N LEU A 466 1.43 -6.27 -0.95
CA LEU A 466 1.15 -7.64 -1.37
C LEU A 466 1.66 -8.63 -0.30
N PHE A 467 0.73 -9.22 0.45
CA PHE A 467 1.00 -10.34 1.34
C PHE A 467 1.02 -11.64 0.55
N ASN A 468 1.97 -12.51 0.87
CA ASN A 468 2.17 -13.79 0.21
C ASN A 468 2.43 -14.89 1.24
N ALA A 469 1.72 -16.00 1.11
CA ALA A 469 1.98 -17.19 1.91
C ALA A 469 3.10 -18.03 1.28
N ILE A 470 4.17 -18.25 2.04
CA ILE A 470 5.35 -18.99 1.64
C ILE A 470 5.17 -20.46 2.00
N THR A 471 4.96 -21.31 0.99
CA THR A 471 4.85 -22.75 1.15
C THR A 471 5.23 -23.47 -0.15
N SER A 472 5.68 -24.72 -0.02
CA SER A 472 5.92 -25.63 -1.16
C SER A 472 4.64 -26.30 -1.67
N GLN A 473 3.52 -26.11 -0.96
CA GLN A 473 2.25 -26.76 -1.29
C GLN A 473 1.47 -25.99 -2.37
N ASN A 474 0.66 -26.73 -3.14
CA ASN A 474 -0.23 -26.15 -4.13
C ASN A 474 -1.55 -25.68 -3.47
N ILE A 475 -1.62 -24.39 -3.18
CA ILE A 475 -2.75 -23.74 -2.49
C ILE A 475 -3.81 -23.29 -3.49
N THR A 476 -5.04 -23.69 -3.24
CA THR A 476 -6.21 -23.35 -4.07
C THR A 476 -6.95 -22.13 -3.55
N LYS A 477 -7.03 -21.96 -2.22
CA LYS A 477 -7.71 -20.83 -1.56
C LYS A 477 -6.90 -20.36 -0.36
N SER A 478 -6.87 -19.05 -0.12
CA SER A 478 -6.41 -18.46 1.14
C SER A 478 -7.43 -17.49 1.72
N GLU A 479 -7.54 -17.47 3.04
CA GLU A 479 -8.39 -16.57 3.84
C GLU A 479 -7.48 -15.84 4.82
N TRP A 480 -7.62 -14.51 4.89
CA TRP A 480 -6.77 -13.62 5.67
C TRP A 480 -7.65 -12.74 6.56
N ASP A 481 -7.42 -12.82 7.87
CA ASP A 481 -7.89 -11.86 8.87
C ASP A 481 -6.68 -11.01 9.24
N PHE A 482 -6.69 -9.72 8.89
CA PHE A 482 -5.54 -8.83 9.10
C PHE A 482 -5.46 -8.26 10.51
N GLY A 483 -6.43 -8.55 11.38
CA GLY A 483 -6.42 -8.08 12.77
C GLY A 483 -6.73 -6.59 12.95
N ASP A 484 -6.99 -5.85 11.86
CA ASP A 484 -7.48 -4.46 11.84
C ASP A 484 -9.01 -4.37 11.65
N GLY A 485 -9.70 -5.51 11.69
CA GLY A 485 -11.14 -5.65 11.44
C GLY A 485 -11.49 -6.07 10.01
N ASN A 486 -10.51 -6.07 9.09
CA ASN A 486 -10.72 -6.49 7.70
C ASN A 486 -10.44 -7.99 7.54
N ASN A 487 -11.35 -8.65 6.80
CA ASN A 487 -11.26 -10.06 6.45
C ASN A 487 -11.43 -10.21 4.94
N GLU A 488 -10.52 -10.95 4.31
CA GLU A 488 -10.46 -11.08 2.87
C GLU A 488 -10.16 -12.51 2.44
N GLU A 489 -10.60 -12.87 1.23
CA GLU A 489 -10.35 -14.17 0.64
C GLU A 489 -9.91 -14.06 -0.82
N THR A 490 -9.05 -14.98 -1.25
CA THR A 490 -8.56 -15.02 -2.63
C THR A 490 -8.30 -16.45 -3.10
N GLN A 491 -8.38 -16.63 -4.42
CA GLN A 491 -7.91 -17.85 -5.08
C GLN A 491 -6.38 -17.78 -5.16
N GLY A 492 -5.71 -18.80 -4.62
CA GLY A 492 -4.24 -18.83 -4.52
C GLY A 492 -3.72 -18.34 -3.16
N LYS A 493 -2.48 -17.83 -3.15
CA LYS A 493 -1.65 -17.66 -1.94
C LYS A 493 -1.25 -16.21 -1.63
N SER A 494 -1.75 -15.23 -2.38
CA SER A 494 -1.31 -13.83 -2.26
C SER A 494 -2.47 -12.86 -2.40
N LEU A 495 -2.45 -11.80 -1.61
CA LEU A 495 -3.51 -10.81 -1.47
C LEU A 495 -2.90 -9.44 -1.15
N LYS A 496 -3.45 -8.35 -1.67
CA LYS A 496 -3.02 -7.00 -1.28
C LYS A 496 -3.85 -6.52 -0.10
N HIS A 497 -3.21 -5.90 0.89
CA HIS A 497 -3.88 -5.23 2.00
C HIS A 497 -3.13 -3.97 2.42
N ARG A 498 -3.83 -3.02 3.01
CA ARG A 498 -3.28 -1.73 3.46
C ARG A 498 -3.77 -1.39 4.87
N TYR A 499 -2.82 -1.20 5.77
CA TYR A 499 -3.08 -0.68 7.10
C TYR A 499 -2.98 0.84 7.10
N LEU A 500 -3.79 1.52 7.90
CA LEU A 500 -3.76 2.99 7.99
C LEU A 500 -3.04 3.51 9.25
N ALA A 501 -2.91 2.67 10.27
CA ALA A 501 -2.29 3.03 11.54
C ALA A 501 -1.10 2.12 11.85
N GLU A 502 -0.05 2.72 12.41
CA GLU A 502 1.09 1.99 12.99
C GLU A 502 0.66 1.11 14.16
N GLY A 503 1.42 0.04 14.41
CA GLY A 503 1.10 -0.89 15.50
C GLY A 503 1.50 -2.33 15.19
N SER A 504 1.18 -3.21 16.11
CA SER A 504 1.39 -4.66 15.98
C SER A 504 0.05 -5.34 15.74
N TYR A 505 -0.09 -6.05 14.63
CA TYR A 505 -1.32 -6.71 14.22
C TYR A 505 -1.13 -8.22 14.18
N ASP A 506 -2.08 -8.95 14.77
CA ASP A 506 -2.13 -10.41 14.71
C ASP A 506 -2.95 -10.85 13.50
N ILE A 507 -2.26 -11.22 12.43
CA ILE A 507 -2.87 -11.73 11.20
C ILE A 507 -3.16 -13.22 11.37
N LYS A 508 -4.39 -13.66 11.10
CA LYS A 508 -4.77 -15.08 11.01
C LYS A 508 -4.95 -15.48 9.56
N VAL A 509 -4.16 -16.46 9.12
CA VAL A 509 -4.15 -16.93 7.74
C VAL A 509 -4.55 -18.38 7.67
N SER A 510 -5.48 -18.70 6.77
CA SER A 510 -5.92 -20.07 6.52
C SER A 510 -5.68 -20.45 5.07
N LEU A 511 -4.88 -21.49 4.83
CA LEU A 511 -4.58 -21.98 3.48
C LEU A 511 -5.27 -23.31 3.22
N THR A 512 -5.89 -23.45 2.06
CA THR A 512 -6.54 -24.69 1.60
C THR A 512 -5.77 -25.28 0.44
N ARG A 513 -5.19 -26.47 0.65
CA ARG A 513 -4.51 -27.25 -0.39
C ARG A 513 -5.54 -27.93 -1.31
N LYS A 514 -5.11 -28.33 -2.51
CA LYS A 514 -5.94 -28.99 -3.53
C LYS A 514 -6.72 -30.24 -3.05
N ASP A 515 -6.23 -30.95 -2.04
CA ASP A 515 -6.89 -32.12 -1.44
C ASP A 515 -7.85 -31.76 -0.28
N ASN A 516 -8.22 -30.47 -0.17
CA ASN A 516 -9.09 -29.90 0.86
C ASN A 516 -8.52 -29.96 2.29
N VAL A 517 -7.21 -30.21 2.46
CA VAL A 517 -6.55 -30.00 3.75
C VAL A 517 -6.39 -28.50 3.99
N LYS A 518 -7.00 -28.01 5.08
CA LYS A 518 -6.93 -26.62 5.54
C LYS A 518 -5.98 -26.55 6.74
N VAL A 519 -5.07 -25.57 6.73
CA VAL A 519 -4.20 -25.25 7.87
C VAL A 519 -4.35 -23.77 8.19
N SER A 520 -4.58 -23.44 9.45
CA SER A 520 -4.70 -22.07 9.95
C SER A 520 -3.56 -21.72 10.90
N LYS A 521 -2.97 -20.53 10.72
CA LYS A 521 -1.84 -20.06 11.52
C LYS A 521 -1.93 -18.55 11.75
N ASN A 522 -1.52 -18.11 12.95
CA ASN A 522 -1.45 -16.70 13.30
C ASN A 522 0.00 -16.19 13.13
N PHE A 523 0.14 -14.95 12.71
CA PHE A 523 1.40 -14.26 12.49
C PHE A 523 1.29 -12.83 13.01
N THR A 524 2.35 -12.35 13.65
CA THR A 524 2.43 -10.94 14.03
C THR A 524 3.10 -10.14 12.91
N VAL A 525 2.45 -9.06 12.48
CA VAL A 525 2.98 -8.10 11.51
C VAL A 525 3.11 -6.74 12.17
N ILE A 526 4.30 -6.15 12.00
CA ILE A 526 4.62 -4.83 12.54
C ILE A 526 4.37 -3.80 11.44
N VAL A 527 3.47 -2.87 11.73
CA VAL A 527 3.23 -1.68 10.92
C VAL A 527 4.07 -0.57 11.52
N GLY A 528 5.13 -0.19 10.81
CA GLY A 528 6.11 0.80 11.22
C GLY A 528 5.52 2.21 11.35
N ASN A 529 6.37 3.18 11.69
CA ASN A 529 5.88 4.50 12.06
C ASN A 529 5.33 5.30 10.87
N SER A 530 4.36 6.15 11.19
CA SER A 530 3.63 7.01 10.26
C SER A 530 4.54 8.09 9.64
N SER A 531 5.58 8.54 10.34
CA SER A 531 6.57 9.50 9.79
C SER A 531 7.33 8.93 8.59
N GLY A 532 7.79 7.69 8.70
CA GLY A 532 8.47 6.97 7.62
C GLY A 532 7.54 6.74 6.44
N ALA A 533 6.28 6.38 6.71
CA ALA A 533 5.25 6.24 5.68
C ALA A 533 5.03 7.55 4.90
N ILE A 534 4.82 8.67 5.59
CA ILE A 534 4.59 9.98 4.97
C ILE A 534 5.76 10.34 4.05
N LYS A 535 7.00 10.15 4.51
CA LYS A 535 8.20 10.43 3.71
C LYS A 535 8.23 9.59 2.42
N ILE A 536 7.95 8.30 2.51
CA ILE A 536 7.98 7.38 1.36
C ILE A 536 6.82 7.65 0.39
N ILE A 537 5.59 7.81 0.89
CA ILE A 537 4.42 8.10 0.07
C ILE A 537 4.63 9.42 -0.68
N SER A 538 5.07 10.46 0.03
CA SER A 538 5.35 11.78 -0.56
C SER A 538 6.41 11.70 -1.66
N LYS A 539 7.54 11.02 -1.40
CA LYS A 539 8.59 10.83 -2.39
C LYS A 539 8.07 10.11 -3.65
N ASN A 540 7.29 9.04 -3.48
CA ASN A 540 6.70 8.29 -4.60
C ASN A 540 5.76 9.19 -5.42
N TYR A 541 4.94 10.01 -4.77
CA TYR A 541 4.07 10.96 -5.47
C TYR A 541 4.85 12.07 -6.19
N GLU A 542 5.91 12.61 -5.58
CA GLU A 542 6.80 13.58 -6.24
C GLU A 542 7.44 13.00 -7.50
N GLU A 543 7.92 11.75 -7.46
CA GLU A 543 8.47 11.05 -8.62
C GLU A 543 7.42 10.83 -9.72
N ARG A 544 6.19 10.43 -9.34
CA ARG A 544 5.06 10.32 -10.28
C ARG A 544 4.73 11.65 -10.92
N ILE A 545 4.64 12.73 -10.13
CA ILE A 545 4.36 14.07 -10.61
C ILE A 545 5.44 14.55 -11.58
N ALA A 546 6.71 14.29 -11.29
CA ALA A 546 7.82 14.62 -12.17
C ALA A 546 7.73 13.85 -13.50
N ASN A 547 7.39 12.56 -13.45
CA ASN A 547 7.18 11.74 -14.64
C ASN A 547 5.95 12.19 -15.45
N LEU A 548 4.82 12.45 -14.79
CA LEU A 548 3.62 12.98 -15.40
C LEU A 548 3.89 14.33 -16.07
N SER A 549 4.64 15.22 -15.42
CA SER A 549 5.01 16.52 -15.99
C SER A 549 5.79 16.36 -17.29
N LYS A 550 6.77 15.44 -17.33
CA LYS A 550 7.51 15.10 -18.56
C LYS A 550 6.61 14.49 -19.64
N GLN A 551 5.68 13.62 -19.26
CA GLN A 551 4.72 13.04 -20.20
C GLN A 551 3.79 14.11 -20.78
N ILE A 552 3.27 15.01 -19.95
CA ILE A 552 2.43 16.14 -20.36
C ILE A 552 3.19 17.03 -21.35
N GLU A 553 4.47 17.33 -21.08
CA GLU A 553 5.31 18.13 -21.97
C GLU A 553 5.61 17.49 -23.32
N SER A 554 5.43 16.17 -23.45
CA SER A 554 5.58 15.47 -24.73
C SER A 554 4.37 15.64 -25.67
N TYR A 555 3.23 16.12 -25.16
CA TYR A 555 2.06 16.45 -25.97
C TYR A 555 2.18 17.88 -26.54
N ASP A 556 1.38 18.15 -27.58
CA ASP A 556 1.26 19.50 -28.13
C ASP A 556 0.88 20.51 -27.03
N SER A 557 1.44 21.72 -27.11
CA SER A 557 1.35 22.73 -26.04
C SER A 557 -0.07 23.04 -25.56
N TRP A 558 -1.05 23.05 -26.47
CA TRP A 558 -2.46 23.30 -26.15
C TRP A 558 -3.12 22.11 -25.42
N ILE A 559 -2.78 20.87 -25.78
CA ILE A 559 -3.24 19.66 -25.09
C ILE A 559 -2.58 19.57 -23.71
N ALA A 560 -1.29 19.89 -23.62
CA ALA A 560 -0.54 19.90 -22.37
C ALA A 560 -1.16 20.87 -21.34
N LEU A 561 -1.68 22.03 -21.79
CA LEU A 561 -2.38 22.98 -20.93
C LEU A 561 -3.67 22.40 -20.35
N GLU A 562 -4.48 21.71 -21.16
CA GLU A 562 -5.72 21.09 -20.70
C GLU A 562 -5.45 19.89 -19.78
N LEU A 563 -4.43 19.08 -20.08
CA LEU A 563 -3.96 17.99 -19.21
C LEU A 563 -3.55 18.51 -17.83
N ARG A 564 -2.81 19.63 -17.75
CA ARG A 564 -2.42 20.25 -16.47
C ARG A 564 -3.63 20.67 -15.64
N LYS A 565 -4.67 21.22 -16.28
CA LYS A 565 -5.91 21.62 -15.60
C LYS A 565 -6.71 20.43 -15.09
N LYS A 566 -6.88 19.39 -15.91
CA LYS A 566 -7.72 18.22 -15.57
C LYS A 566 -7.08 17.29 -14.54
N ILE A 567 -5.76 17.11 -14.59
CA ILE A 567 -5.01 16.32 -13.61
C ILE A 567 -4.79 17.12 -12.32
N ASN A 568 -4.77 18.46 -12.42
CA ASN A 568 -4.61 19.38 -11.31
C ASN A 568 -3.34 19.13 -10.48
N VAL A 569 -2.21 19.08 -11.20
CA VAL A 569 -0.89 18.76 -10.63
C VAL A 569 -0.48 19.75 -9.52
N SER A 570 -0.92 21.01 -9.60
CA SER A 570 -0.62 22.05 -8.59
C SER A 570 -1.22 21.70 -7.23
N GLU A 571 -2.52 21.38 -7.18
CA GLU A 571 -3.23 21.08 -5.93
C GLU A 571 -2.69 19.80 -5.28
N ILE A 572 -2.33 18.80 -6.09
CA ILE A 572 -1.69 17.57 -5.60
C ILE A 572 -0.34 17.91 -4.94
N ASN A 573 0.49 18.72 -5.59
CA ASN A 573 1.80 19.11 -5.07
C ASN A 573 1.69 19.96 -3.79
N GLU A 574 0.74 20.89 -3.74
CA GLU A 574 0.43 21.67 -2.53
C GLU A 574 0.00 20.78 -1.37
N SER A 575 -0.86 19.78 -1.63
CA SER A 575 -1.32 18.83 -0.63
C SER A 575 -0.19 17.97 -0.06
N ILE A 576 0.74 17.52 -0.92
CA ILE A 576 1.93 16.75 -0.49
C ILE A 576 2.85 17.61 0.36
N ASN A 577 3.14 18.85 -0.06
CA ASN A 577 4.00 19.76 0.71
C ASN A 577 3.41 20.06 2.08
N LYS A 578 2.10 20.35 2.13
CA LYS A 578 1.38 20.57 3.38
C LYS A 578 1.44 19.34 4.30
N ALA A 579 1.25 18.13 3.75
CA ALA A 579 1.34 16.90 4.53
C ALA A 579 2.76 16.67 5.11
N LYS A 580 3.81 17.02 4.37
CA LYS A 580 5.21 16.95 4.85
C LYS A 580 5.46 17.95 5.97
N GLU A 581 5.02 19.20 5.81
CA GLU A 581 5.16 20.25 6.84
C GLU A 581 4.41 19.87 8.12
N GLU A 582 3.18 19.37 8.00
CA GLU A 582 2.39 18.90 9.15
C GLU A 582 3.06 17.70 9.85
N ALA A 583 3.73 16.82 9.12
CA ALA A 583 4.41 15.64 9.66
C ALA A 583 5.68 15.97 10.49
N GLU A 584 6.29 17.14 10.27
CA GLU A 584 7.43 17.64 11.04
C GLU A 584 7.00 18.24 12.39
N SER A 585 5.72 18.57 12.56
CA SER A 585 5.16 19.05 13.83
C SER A 585 5.08 17.93 14.88
N LEU A 586 5.42 18.27 16.13
CA LEU A 586 5.32 17.36 17.28
C LEU A 586 3.88 17.12 17.75
N GLU A 587 2.95 18.02 17.43
CA GLU A 587 1.54 17.95 17.87
C GLU A 587 0.61 17.29 16.82
N SER A 588 1.12 16.93 15.64
CA SER A 588 0.28 16.43 14.56
C SER A 588 -0.10 14.95 14.73
N ASN A 589 -1.35 14.63 14.41
CA ASN A 589 -1.80 13.25 14.31
C ASN A 589 -1.34 12.66 12.97
N LYS A 590 -0.15 12.05 12.97
CA LYS A 590 0.50 11.53 11.77
C LYS A 590 -0.29 10.41 11.08
N SER A 591 -1.08 9.62 11.82
CA SER A 591 -1.93 8.58 11.22
C SER A 591 -3.05 9.17 10.36
N GLU A 592 -3.62 10.32 10.75
CA GLU A 592 -4.61 11.03 9.93
C GLU A 592 -3.98 11.60 8.64
N ILE A 593 -2.73 12.06 8.70
CA ILE A 593 -1.99 12.53 7.53
C ILE A 593 -1.74 11.36 6.55
N VAL A 594 -1.34 10.20 7.07
CA VAL A 594 -1.19 8.98 6.27
C VAL A 594 -2.49 8.61 5.58
N GLU A 595 -3.63 8.66 6.29
CA GLU A 595 -4.94 8.38 5.72
C GLU A 595 -5.29 9.34 4.59
N LYS A 596 -5.08 10.66 4.78
CA LYS A 596 -5.30 11.67 3.74
C LYS A 596 -4.45 11.40 2.49
N LEU A 597 -3.16 11.14 2.67
CA LEU A 597 -2.25 10.83 1.57
C LEU A 597 -2.68 9.54 0.85
N ALA A 598 -3.08 8.51 1.59
CA ALA A 598 -3.50 7.22 1.04
C ALA A 598 -4.80 7.28 0.22
N GLN A 599 -5.64 8.30 0.45
CA GLN A 599 -6.88 8.55 -0.29
C GLN A 599 -6.68 9.38 -1.57
N MET A 600 -5.47 9.94 -1.80
CA MET A 600 -5.19 10.74 -2.99
C MET A 600 -5.10 9.89 -4.26
N GLU A 601 -5.82 10.29 -5.31
CA GLU A 601 -5.72 9.70 -6.65
C GLU A 601 -4.61 10.38 -7.45
N VAL A 602 -3.38 9.86 -7.34
CA VAL A 602 -2.23 10.34 -8.14
C VAL A 602 -1.95 9.35 -9.29
N PRO A 603 -2.21 9.71 -10.55
CA PRO A 603 -1.92 8.86 -11.70
C PRO A 603 -0.45 8.45 -11.77
N LYS A 604 -0.18 7.22 -12.22
CA LYS A 604 1.18 6.73 -12.48
C LYS A 604 1.68 7.17 -13.85
N SER A 605 0.78 7.25 -14.83
CA SER A 605 1.12 7.65 -16.20
C SER A 605 -0.10 8.13 -16.98
N ILE A 606 0.17 8.80 -18.10
CA ILE A 606 -0.80 9.15 -19.13
C ILE A 606 -0.57 8.23 -20.33
N VAL A 607 -1.63 7.60 -20.81
CA VAL A 607 -1.60 6.62 -21.91
C VAL A 607 -2.64 6.97 -22.97
N ILE A 608 -2.38 6.53 -24.20
CA ILE A 608 -3.36 6.56 -25.29
C ILE A 608 -3.93 5.14 -25.40
N ASN A 609 -5.18 4.95 -24.98
CA ASN A 609 -5.82 3.63 -24.94
C ASN A 609 -6.65 3.33 -26.21
N LYS A 610 -7.16 4.35 -26.90
CA LYS A 610 -7.86 4.23 -28.19
C LYS A 610 -7.31 5.24 -29.20
N ARG A 611 -7.18 4.82 -30.46
CA ARG A 611 -6.84 5.68 -31.60
C ARG A 611 -7.40 5.09 -32.89
N GLY A 612 -7.81 5.94 -33.82
CA GLY A 612 -8.32 5.52 -35.12
C GLY A 612 -8.41 6.68 -36.10
N SER A 613 -8.79 6.34 -37.34
CA SER A 613 -9.13 7.30 -38.40
C SER A 613 -10.36 6.76 -39.09
N LEU A 614 -11.41 7.58 -39.19
CA LEU A 614 -12.65 7.22 -39.88
C LEU A 614 -13.05 8.33 -40.86
N PRO A 615 -13.66 7.95 -42.00
CA PRO A 615 -14.25 8.93 -42.91
C PRO A 615 -15.43 9.64 -42.25
N ILE A 616 -15.77 10.85 -42.71
CA ILE A 616 -16.84 11.67 -42.12
C ILE A 616 -18.26 11.09 -42.30
N ASP A 617 -18.42 10.11 -43.18
CA ASP A 617 -19.71 9.45 -43.45
C ASP A 617 -20.28 8.68 -42.26
N VAL A 618 -19.43 8.27 -41.31
CA VAL A 618 -19.86 7.69 -40.02
C VAL A 618 -20.75 8.63 -39.19
N GLY A 619 -20.70 9.94 -39.46
CA GLY A 619 -21.49 10.97 -38.77
C GLY A 619 -22.80 11.36 -39.48
N TYR A 620 -23.12 10.82 -40.67
CA TYR A 620 -24.27 11.29 -41.46
C TYR A 620 -25.63 11.03 -40.80
N ASP A 621 -25.74 9.97 -40.00
CA ASP A 621 -26.96 9.68 -39.25
C ASP A 621 -27.28 10.82 -38.26
N SER A 622 -26.25 11.44 -37.68
CA SER A 622 -26.31 12.53 -36.71
C SER A 622 -26.44 13.93 -37.35
N LEU A 623 -26.49 14.04 -38.68
CA LEU A 623 -26.60 15.32 -39.40
C LEU A 623 -28.00 15.95 -39.22
N ASP A 624 -28.02 17.19 -38.73
CA ASP A 624 -29.21 18.04 -38.59
C ASP A 624 -29.16 19.22 -39.57
N SER A 625 -30.04 19.25 -40.57
CA SER A 625 -30.04 20.28 -41.60
C SER A 625 -30.51 21.66 -41.09
N SER A 626 -31.12 21.74 -39.90
CA SER A 626 -31.64 22.99 -39.33
C SER A 626 -30.54 24.02 -39.02
N TYR A 627 -29.33 23.57 -38.65
CA TYR A 627 -28.19 24.47 -38.40
C TYR A 627 -27.83 25.32 -39.63
N ILE A 628 -27.90 24.72 -40.82
CA ILE A 628 -27.58 25.41 -42.08
C ILE A 628 -28.69 26.35 -42.51
N VAL A 629 -29.95 26.02 -42.20
CA VAL A 629 -31.10 26.91 -42.41
C VAL A 629 -30.94 28.20 -41.60
N THR A 630 -30.56 28.07 -40.32
CA THR A 630 -30.28 29.21 -39.44
C THR A 630 -29.11 30.05 -39.95
N LEU A 631 -28.00 29.42 -40.37
CA LEU A 631 -26.83 30.12 -40.91
C LEU A 631 -27.13 30.90 -42.20
N SER A 632 -27.90 30.31 -43.12
CA SER A 632 -28.28 30.94 -44.39
C SER A 632 -29.46 31.92 -44.28
N LYS A 633 -30.05 32.09 -43.07
CA LYS A 633 -31.19 32.99 -42.80
C LYS A 633 -32.39 32.77 -43.74
N LYS A 634 -32.66 31.51 -44.12
CA LYS A 634 -33.82 31.12 -44.93
C LYS A 634 -34.87 30.45 -44.05
N ASP A 635 -36.13 30.55 -44.44
CA ASP A 635 -37.25 29.91 -43.74
C ASP A 635 -37.74 28.73 -44.59
N LEU A 636 -37.68 27.50 -44.07
CA LEU A 636 -38.00 26.25 -44.81
C LEU A 636 -38.92 25.33 -43.99
N ASN A 637 -39.88 24.70 -44.68
CA ASN A 637 -40.83 23.75 -44.09
C ASN A 637 -40.18 22.37 -43.83
N GLY A 638 -40.75 21.56 -42.92
CA GLY A 638 -40.16 20.28 -42.50
C GLY A 638 -39.96 19.22 -43.60
N GLU A 639 -40.80 19.18 -44.63
CA GLU A 639 -40.70 18.22 -45.75
C GLU A 639 -39.55 18.56 -46.73
N ASP A 640 -39.06 19.81 -46.70
CA ASP A 640 -37.91 20.26 -47.48
C ASP A 640 -36.57 20.00 -46.76
N LYS A 641 -36.59 19.77 -45.43
CA LYS A 641 -35.38 19.54 -44.60
C LYS A 641 -34.74 18.18 -44.79
N ASP A 642 -35.54 17.12 -45.01
CA ASP A 642 -35.04 15.77 -45.30
C ASP A 642 -34.39 15.71 -46.70
N LYS A 643 -35.01 16.37 -47.68
CA LYS A 643 -34.42 16.55 -49.01
C LYS A 643 -33.13 17.37 -48.94
N LEU A 644 -33.10 18.38 -48.08
CA LEU A 644 -31.91 19.19 -47.85
C LEU A 644 -30.76 18.36 -47.26
N LYS A 645 -31.03 17.42 -46.35
CA LYS A 645 -30.03 16.49 -45.81
C LYS A 645 -29.40 15.62 -46.91
N GLU A 646 -30.20 15.04 -47.80
CA GLU A 646 -29.69 14.27 -48.95
C GLU A 646 -28.85 15.13 -49.91
N GLN A 647 -29.30 16.37 -50.16
CA GLN A 647 -28.58 17.33 -51.01
C GLN A 647 -27.24 17.76 -50.40
N ILE A 648 -27.19 17.97 -49.08
CA ILE A 648 -25.95 18.31 -48.36
C ILE A 648 -24.95 17.15 -48.44
N ILE A 649 -25.39 15.91 -48.18
CA ILE A 649 -24.52 14.72 -48.27
C ILE A 649 -23.99 14.56 -49.70
N GLY A 650 -24.87 14.61 -50.70
CA GLY A 650 -24.48 14.50 -52.10
C GLY A 650 -23.55 15.63 -52.56
N TRP A 651 -23.73 16.84 -52.02
CA TRP A 651 -22.81 17.94 -52.27
C TRP A 651 -21.45 17.71 -51.58
N LEU A 652 -21.42 17.28 -50.32
CA LEU A 652 -20.18 17.00 -49.58
C LEU A 652 -19.34 15.95 -50.31
N GLU A 653 -19.92 14.80 -50.66
CA GLU A 653 -19.22 13.70 -51.33
C GLU A 653 -18.60 14.12 -52.67
N ASN A 654 -19.26 15.03 -53.39
CA ASN A 654 -18.81 15.52 -54.69
C ASN A 654 -17.73 16.60 -54.61
N ASN A 655 -17.58 17.29 -53.46
CA ASN A 655 -16.74 18.47 -53.33
C ASN A 655 -15.58 18.29 -52.35
N TYR A 656 -15.70 17.44 -51.34
CA TYR A 656 -14.67 17.26 -50.30
C TYR A 656 -14.32 15.80 -50.06
N ASN A 657 -13.07 15.56 -49.64
CA ASN A 657 -12.65 14.36 -48.93
C ASN A 657 -12.32 14.74 -47.49
N VAL A 658 -12.91 14.06 -46.52
CA VAL A 658 -12.73 14.40 -45.10
C VAL A 658 -12.43 13.15 -44.29
N ASP A 659 -11.27 13.18 -43.63
CA ASP A 659 -10.81 12.14 -42.72
C ASP A 659 -10.73 12.71 -41.30
N ILE A 660 -11.29 11.99 -40.33
CA ILE A 660 -11.28 12.37 -38.91
C ILE A 660 -10.39 11.38 -38.16
N GLU A 661 -9.25 11.85 -37.68
CA GLU A 661 -8.40 11.11 -36.74
C GLU A 661 -8.83 11.39 -35.31
N PHE A 662 -8.97 10.35 -34.49
CA PHE A 662 -9.29 10.49 -33.07
C PHE A 662 -8.30 9.73 -32.18
N LYS A 663 -8.07 10.26 -30.98
CA LYS A 663 -7.24 9.63 -29.93
C LYS A 663 -7.85 9.91 -28.56
N THR A 664 -7.98 8.87 -27.74
CA THR A 664 -8.43 9.00 -26.35
C THR A 664 -7.22 8.99 -25.43
N ILE A 665 -7.03 10.09 -24.71
CA ILE A 665 -5.96 10.26 -23.73
C ILE A 665 -6.54 9.93 -22.36
N SER A 666 -5.88 9.00 -21.66
CA SER A 666 -6.35 8.44 -20.38
C SER A 666 -5.25 8.50 -19.31
N SER A 667 -5.64 8.63 -18.05
CA SER A 667 -4.76 8.43 -16.90
C SER A 667 -4.78 6.97 -16.45
N PHE A 668 -3.63 6.43 -16.05
CA PHE A 668 -3.50 5.10 -15.49
C PHE A 668 -3.00 5.17 -14.04
N GLN A 669 -3.66 4.46 -13.12
CA GLN A 669 -3.24 4.31 -11.72
C GLN A 669 -3.26 2.84 -11.29
N GLU A 670 -4.45 2.27 -11.18
CA GLU A 670 -4.70 0.81 -11.10
C GLU A 670 -5.58 0.40 -12.28
N ASP A 671 -6.60 1.22 -12.59
CA ASP A 671 -7.42 1.15 -13.79
C ASP A 671 -7.11 2.29 -14.77
N VAL A 672 -7.64 2.17 -15.99
CA VAL A 672 -7.54 3.20 -17.05
C VAL A 672 -8.78 4.09 -16.99
N LYS A 673 -8.57 5.39 -16.75
CA LYS A 673 -9.63 6.40 -16.70
C LYS A 673 -9.47 7.42 -17.84
N PRO A 674 -10.44 7.57 -18.74
CA PRO A 674 -10.35 8.53 -19.85
C PRO A 674 -10.39 9.96 -19.34
N LEU A 675 -9.53 10.82 -19.91
CA LEU A 675 -9.46 12.24 -19.59
C LEU A 675 -10.06 13.09 -20.71
N PHE A 676 -9.67 12.81 -21.96
CA PHE A 676 -10.03 13.60 -23.14
C PHE A 676 -10.08 12.73 -24.39
N THR A 677 -10.83 13.20 -25.39
CA THR A 677 -10.75 12.71 -26.76
C THR A 677 -10.35 13.85 -27.69
N THR A 678 -9.23 13.70 -28.39
CA THR A 678 -8.73 14.67 -29.37
C THR A 678 -9.16 14.26 -30.77
N PHE A 679 -9.58 15.21 -31.58
CA PHE A 679 -9.98 15.03 -32.97
C PHE A 679 -9.15 15.93 -33.87
N LYS A 680 -8.71 15.37 -35.01
CA LYS A 680 -8.09 16.10 -36.11
C LYS A 680 -8.89 15.83 -37.38
N VAL A 681 -9.54 16.87 -37.89
CA VAL A 681 -10.33 16.82 -39.12
C VAL A 681 -9.48 17.33 -40.27
N LYS A 682 -9.20 16.46 -41.25
CA LYS A 682 -8.44 16.80 -42.45
C LYS A 682 -9.40 16.98 -43.62
N ILE A 683 -9.47 18.19 -44.17
CA ILE A 683 -10.41 18.53 -45.23
C ILE A 683 -9.66 18.78 -46.53
N THR A 684 -9.97 18.04 -47.59
CA THR A 684 -9.36 18.23 -48.93
C THR A 684 -10.44 18.55 -49.97
N ASN A 685 -10.28 19.68 -50.68
CA ASN A 685 -11.20 20.09 -51.75
C ASN A 685 -10.90 19.27 -53.03
N LYS A 686 -11.92 18.60 -53.58
CA LYS A 686 -11.81 17.76 -54.79
C LYS A 686 -11.78 18.57 -56.09
N LYS A 687 -12.31 19.81 -56.10
CA LYS A 687 -12.62 20.55 -57.34
C LYS A 687 -11.96 21.94 -57.46
N GLN A 688 -11.11 22.36 -56.52
CA GLN A 688 -10.42 23.69 -56.52
C GLN A 688 -11.38 24.84 -56.87
N GLN A 689 -12.57 24.83 -56.28
CA GLN A 689 -13.59 25.87 -56.46
C GLN A 689 -13.82 26.56 -55.12
N ASP A 690 -13.87 27.90 -55.14
CA ASP A 690 -14.04 28.75 -53.96
C ASP A 690 -15.48 28.62 -53.43
N ASN A 691 -15.69 27.60 -52.61
CA ASN A 691 -16.99 27.26 -52.06
C ASN A 691 -17.03 27.63 -50.58
N GLU A 692 -17.62 28.79 -50.27
CA GLU A 692 -18.08 29.10 -48.90
C GLU A 692 -18.89 27.92 -48.34
N ALA A 693 -18.30 27.25 -47.35
CA ALA A 693 -18.82 26.06 -46.70
C ALA A 693 -18.46 26.09 -45.21
N TYR A 694 -19.22 25.36 -44.41
CA TYR A 694 -19.05 25.27 -42.96
C TYR A 694 -18.90 23.80 -42.55
N LEU A 695 -17.90 23.51 -41.71
CA LEU A 695 -17.83 22.29 -40.92
C LEU A 695 -18.73 22.52 -39.70
N ILE A 696 -19.77 21.72 -39.58
CA ILE A 696 -20.65 21.70 -38.43
C ILE A 696 -20.21 20.57 -37.50
N LEU A 697 -20.07 20.89 -36.22
CA LEU A 697 -19.92 19.93 -35.13
C LEU A 697 -21.20 19.98 -34.30
N GLY A 698 -21.86 18.84 -34.08
CA GLY A 698 -23.14 18.73 -33.40
C GLY A 698 -23.08 18.99 -31.88
N ARG A 699 -22.15 19.83 -31.42
CA ARG A 699 -21.96 20.19 -30.02
C ARG A 699 -21.81 21.72 -29.84
N PRO A 700 -22.25 22.24 -28.68
CA PRO A 700 -22.07 23.63 -28.31
C PRO A 700 -20.60 24.05 -28.31
N LYS A 701 -20.35 25.34 -28.58
CA LYS A 701 -18.98 25.87 -28.71
C LYS A 701 -18.21 25.84 -27.39
N ASP A 702 -18.90 25.97 -26.26
CA ASP A 702 -18.33 25.96 -24.91
C ASP A 702 -17.93 24.55 -24.43
N GLU A 703 -18.47 23.49 -25.05
CA GLU A 703 -18.08 22.11 -24.78
C GLU A 703 -16.80 21.68 -25.54
N ILE A 704 -16.39 22.45 -26.55
CA ILE A 704 -15.27 22.11 -27.45
C ILE A 704 -14.07 23.03 -27.22
N VAL A 705 -12.91 22.44 -26.98
CA VAL A 705 -11.64 23.17 -26.92
C VAL A 705 -10.93 23.10 -28.26
N PHE A 706 -10.81 24.24 -28.93
CA PHE A 706 -10.09 24.36 -30.20
C PHE A 706 -8.62 24.71 -29.99
N LYS A 707 -7.74 24.16 -30.83
CA LYS A 707 -6.31 24.49 -30.82
C LYS A 707 -6.05 25.97 -31.10
N GLU A 708 -6.82 26.56 -32.00
CA GLU A 708 -6.75 27.97 -32.38
C GLU A 708 -8.12 28.51 -32.79
N ASN A 709 -8.17 29.78 -33.20
CA ASN A 709 -9.40 30.40 -33.68
C ASN A 709 -9.56 30.14 -35.19
N TYR A 710 -10.41 29.18 -35.52
CA TYR A 710 -10.82 28.83 -36.88
C TYR A 710 -12.00 29.68 -37.38
N GLY A 711 -12.43 30.71 -36.65
CA GLY A 711 -13.64 31.48 -36.97
C GLY A 711 -14.93 30.79 -36.53
N GLN A 712 -14.84 29.88 -35.56
CA GLN A 712 -15.96 29.09 -35.06
C GLN A 712 -17.05 29.96 -34.41
N ILE A 713 -18.29 29.74 -34.82
CA ILE A 713 -19.49 30.41 -34.32
C ILE A 713 -20.49 29.38 -33.79
N GLU A 714 -21.28 29.79 -32.81
CA GLU A 714 -22.38 28.97 -32.29
C GLU A 714 -23.63 29.17 -33.13
N VAL A 715 -24.37 28.09 -33.37
CA VAL A 715 -25.55 28.05 -34.24
C VAL A 715 -26.65 27.26 -33.56
N GLU A 716 -27.84 27.83 -33.48
CA GLU A 716 -29.01 27.15 -32.95
C GLU A 716 -29.77 26.39 -34.05
N GLY A 717 -30.20 25.18 -33.72
CA GLY A 717 -31.03 24.31 -34.57
C GLY A 717 -32.13 23.64 -33.74
N GLU A 718 -32.88 22.74 -34.37
CA GLU A 718 -33.97 22.03 -33.71
C GLU A 718 -33.47 20.98 -32.70
N SER A 719 -32.28 20.43 -32.93
CA SER A 719 -31.68 19.41 -32.05
C SER A 719 -30.83 19.99 -30.90
N GLY A 720 -30.63 21.32 -30.85
CA GLY A 720 -29.81 21.98 -29.83
C GLY A 720 -28.94 23.11 -30.40
N SER A 721 -27.83 23.42 -29.73
CA SER A 721 -26.78 24.29 -30.29
C SER A 721 -25.62 23.47 -30.86
N ALA A 722 -25.04 23.98 -31.94
CA ALA A 722 -23.92 23.38 -32.65
C ALA A 722 -22.82 24.42 -32.92
N THR A 723 -21.65 23.94 -33.29
CA THR A 723 -20.51 24.81 -33.65
C THR A 723 -20.28 24.74 -35.15
N ALA A 724 -20.32 25.89 -35.82
CA ALA A 724 -20.02 26.00 -37.24
C ALA A 724 -18.68 26.68 -37.47
N ILE A 725 -17.86 26.11 -38.35
CA ILE A 725 -16.50 26.55 -38.65
C ILE A 725 -16.37 26.78 -40.15
N PRO A 726 -16.05 28.00 -40.63
CA PRO A 726 -15.87 28.25 -42.06
C PRO A 726 -14.69 27.44 -42.61
N VAL A 727 -14.91 26.71 -43.70
CA VAL A 727 -13.91 25.84 -44.33
C VAL A 727 -13.16 26.61 -45.43
N LYS A 728 -11.83 26.69 -45.34
CA LYS A 728 -10.95 27.25 -46.40
C LYS A 728 -10.26 26.14 -47.20
N ASP A 729 -9.60 26.51 -48.32
CA ASP A 729 -8.91 25.54 -49.18
C ASP A 729 -7.80 24.78 -48.43
N SER A 730 -8.00 23.46 -48.27
CA SER A 730 -7.10 22.52 -47.58
C SER A 730 -6.73 22.93 -46.14
N GLU A 731 -7.63 22.63 -45.19
CA GLU A 731 -7.52 23.02 -43.79
C GLU A 731 -7.50 21.79 -42.86
N GLU A 732 -6.66 21.84 -41.82
CA GLU A 732 -6.68 20.89 -40.70
C GLU A 732 -7.28 21.57 -39.48
N ILE A 733 -8.34 21.00 -38.92
CA ILE A 733 -9.03 21.52 -37.73
C ILE A 733 -8.78 20.56 -36.57
N ASP A 734 -8.08 21.05 -35.55
CA ASP A 734 -7.76 20.31 -34.32
C ASP A 734 -8.64 20.78 -33.16
N PHE A 735 -9.32 19.85 -32.50
CA PHE A 735 -10.10 20.13 -31.29
C PHE A 735 -10.11 18.96 -30.29
N LEU A 736 -10.55 19.23 -29.08
CA LEU A 736 -10.58 18.30 -27.96
C LEU A 736 -11.91 18.40 -27.21
N LEU A 737 -12.43 17.24 -26.80
CA LEU A 737 -13.58 17.10 -25.90
C LEU A 737 -13.11 16.62 -24.51
N PRO A 738 -13.64 17.19 -23.42
CA PRO A 738 -13.22 16.92 -22.03
C PRO A 738 -13.73 15.59 -21.44
N GLU A 739 -14.02 14.61 -22.30
CA GLU A 739 -14.56 13.29 -21.95
C GLU A 739 -14.23 12.23 -23.03
N GLU A 740 -14.58 10.97 -22.76
CA GLU A 740 -14.53 9.90 -23.77
C GLU A 740 -15.74 10.04 -24.71
N VAL A 741 -15.48 10.23 -26.00
CA VAL A 741 -16.52 10.41 -27.02
C VAL A 741 -16.21 9.50 -28.21
N GLU A 742 -17.18 8.72 -28.64
CA GLU A 742 -17.09 7.94 -29.88
C GLU A 742 -17.34 8.86 -31.08
N ILE A 743 -16.70 8.59 -32.22
CA ILE A 743 -16.65 9.54 -33.34
C ILE A 743 -18.03 9.88 -33.92
N GLU A 744 -18.98 8.94 -33.85
CA GLU A 744 -20.35 9.08 -34.36
C GLU A 744 -21.16 10.11 -33.53
N GLU A 745 -20.78 10.32 -32.27
CA GLU A 745 -21.42 11.25 -31.33
C GLU A 745 -20.93 12.70 -31.52
N VAL A 746 -19.90 12.93 -32.32
CA VAL A 746 -19.42 14.29 -32.65
C VAL A 746 -20.40 14.99 -33.62
N GLY A 747 -21.12 14.22 -34.44
CA GLY A 747 -22.06 14.75 -35.42
C GLY A 747 -21.42 15.70 -36.43
N ALA A 748 -20.20 15.40 -36.88
CA ALA A 748 -19.44 16.26 -37.78
C ALA A 748 -19.87 16.09 -39.25
N TYR A 749 -20.13 17.19 -39.97
CA TYR A 749 -20.37 17.20 -41.41
C TYR A 749 -20.05 18.57 -42.04
N ILE A 750 -19.77 18.60 -43.35
CA ILE A 750 -19.56 19.85 -44.10
C ILE A 750 -20.80 20.19 -44.92
N ALA A 751 -21.22 21.45 -44.89
CA ALA A 751 -22.35 21.92 -45.69
C ALA A 751 -22.08 23.30 -46.32
N PRO A 752 -22.59 23.55 -47.54
CA PRO A 752 -22.50 24.85 -48.19
C PRO A 752 -23.62 25.79 -47.71
N ASP A 753 -23.55 27.05 -48.13
CA ASP A 753 -24.75 27.89 -48.11
C ASP A 753 -25.87 27.28 -48.98
N ILE A 754 -27.12 27.37 -48.51
CA ILE A 754 -28.30 26.84 -49.20
C ILE A 754 -28.41 27.39 -50.63
N SER A 755 -27.96 28.62 -50.91
CA SER A 755 -28.00 29.19 -52.27
C SER A 755 -27.16 28.44 -53.31
N LYS A 756 -26.18 27.64 -52.88
CA LYS A 756 -25.33 26.82 -53.76
C LYS A 756 -25.89 25.42 -53.99
N LEU A 757 -26.96 25.07 -53.30
CA LEU A 757 -27.75 23.87 -53.56
C LEU A 757 -28.82 24.25 -54.58
N SER A 758 -28.94 23.50 -55.67
CA SER A 758 -29.91 23.77 -56.73
C SER A 758 -31.34 23.60 -56.20
N VAL A 759 -31.95 24.67 -55.72
CA VAL A 759 -33.37 24.73 -55.41
C VAL A 759 -34.04 25.49 -56.56
N GLU A 760 -34.51 24.76 -57.57
CA GLU A 760 -35.33 25.36 -58.64
C GLU A 760 -36.78 25.50 -58.16
N GLU A 761 -37.25 26.75 -58.08
CA GLU A 761 -38.67 27.12 -58.17
C GLU A 761 -39.07 27.15 -59.66
N ASP A 762 -40.10 26.40 -60.07
CA ASP A 762 -41.43 26.95 -60.41
C ASP A 762 -42.25 26.04 -61.37
N ILE A 763 -43.55 26.27 -61.32
CA ILE A 763 -44.71 25.52 -61.79
C ILE A 763 -44.84 25.49 -63.33
N GLY A 764 -45.35 24.37 -63.91
CA GLY A 764 -46.13 24.44 -65.16
C GLY A 764 -45.94 23.31 -66.18
N LYS A 765 -47.06 22.67 -66.55
CA LYS A 765 -47.20 21.59 -67.53
C LYS A 765 -46.67 21.96 -68.94
N ILE A 766 -45.98 21.03 -69.60
CA ILE A 766 -45.89 20.94 -71.06
C ILE A 766 -46.32 19.52 -71.50
N GLU A 767 -47.18 19.47 -72.52
CA GLU A 767 -47.70 18.26 -73.17
C GLU A 767 -46.61 17.42 -73.87
N PRO A 768 -46.87 16.12 -74.10
CA PRO A 768 -45.85 15.12 -74.35
C PRO A 768 -45.53 14.93 -75.83
N ASN A 769 -44.29 14.53 -76.13
CA ASN A 769 -44.00 13.67 -77.29
C ASN A 769 -42.90 12.66 -76.91
N PRO A 770 -42.79 11.50 -77.58
CA PRO A 770 -42.95 10.22 -76.90
C PRO A 770 -41.68 9.37 -76.96
N ARG A 771 -41.40 8.58 -75.92
CA ARG A 771 -40.72 7.25 -75.94
C ARG A 771 -40.29 6.86 -74.51
N PRO A 772 -40.18 5.55 -74.18
CA PRO A 772 -41.05 4.42 -74.48
C PRO A 772 -41.82 4.01 -73.22
N LYS A 773 -43.14 3.79 -73.32
CA LYS A 773 -44.04 3.53 -72.17
C LYS A 773 -43.70 2.27 -71.33
N ILE A 774 -42.69 1.48 -71.67
CA ILE A 774 -42.39 0.19 -71.02
C ILE A 774 -41.59 0.36 -69.72
N ALA A 775 -40.63 1.30 -69.65
CA ALA A 775 -39.80 1.49 -68.46
C ALA A 775 -40.58 2.08 -67.27
N PHE A 776 -41.52 2.99 -67.55
CA PHE A 776 -42.38 3.59 -66.53
C PHE A 776 -43.36 2.58 -65.91
N TYR A 777 -43.98 1.72 -66.73
CA TYR A 777 -44.82 0.64 -66.20
C TYR A 777 -44.01 -0.41 -65.42
N TRP A 778 -42.77 -0.69 -65.82
CA TRP A 778 -41.86 -1.56 -65.06
C TRP A 778 -41.48 -0.98 -63.69
N TYR A 779 -41.18 0.32 -63.63
CA TYR A 779 -40.85 0.99 -62.39
C TYR A 779 -42.05 1.05 -61.43
N ILE A 780 -43.25 1.34 -61.95
CA ILE A 780 -44.48 1.27 -61.15
C ILE A 780 -44.75 -0.16 -60.68
N PHE A 781 -44.52 -1.17 -61.52
CA PHE A 781 -44.71 -2.57 -61.13
C PHE A 781 -43.71 -3.02 -60.05
N LEU A 782 -42.46 -2.54 -60.10
CA LEU A 782 -41.45 -2.77 -59.06
C LEU A 782 -41.83 -2.12 -57.73
N ILE A 783 -42.31 -0.87 -57.76
CA ILE A 783 -42.80 -0.18 -56.56
C ILE A 783 -44.01 -0.91 -55.97
N LEU A 784 -44.96 -1.33 -56.81
CA LEU A 784 -46.11 -2.10 -56.34
C LEU A 784 -45.70 -3.46 -55.75
N GLY A 785 -44.74 -4.14 -56.39
CA GLY A 785 -44.17 -5.40 -55.90
C GLY A 785 -43.49 -5.23 -54.54
N PHE A 786 -42.71 -4.16 -54.37
CA PHE A 786 -42.08 -3.81 -53.09
C PHE A 786 -43.13 -3.56 -52.00
N PHE A 787 -44.18 -2.80 -52.29
CA PHE A 787 -45.28 -2.56 -51.35
C PHE A 787 -46.02 -3.83 -50.96
N ILE A 788 -46.25 -4.75 -51.91
CA ILE A 788 -46.89 -6.04 -51.62
C ILE A 788 -45.99 -6.88 -50.71
N ILE A 789 -44.69 -6.95 -50.99
CA ILE A 789 -43.71 -7.66 -50.15
C ILE A 789 -43.66 -7.06 -48.75
N TYR A 790 -43.64 -5.72 -48.65
CA TYR A 790 -43.64 -5.00 -47.37
C TYR A 790 -44.89 -5.33 -46.55
N ILE A 791 -46.08 -5.34 -47.17
CA ILE A 791 -47.34 -5.68 -46.50
C ILE A 791 -47.34 -7.14 -46.02
N VAL A 792 -46.81 -8.07 -46.82
CA VAL A 792 -46.67 -9.49 -46.43
C VAL A 792 -45.72 -9.64 -45.24
N LEU A 793 -44.57 -8.96 -45.27
CA LEU A 793 -43.61 -8.95 -44.17
C LEU A 793 -44.20 -8.31 -42.91
N GLN A 794 -44.95 -7.22 -43.06
CA GLN A 794 -45.67 -6.56 -41.96
C GLN A 794 -46.64 -7.53 -41.27
N GLU A 795 -47.44 -8.28 -42.03
CA GLU A 795 -48.39 -9.24 -41.48
C GLU A 795 -47.70 -10.46 -40.85
N TRP A 796 -46.58 -10.91 -41.43
CA TRP A 796 -45.75 -11.97 -40.83
C TRP A 796 -45.15 -11.51 -39.51
N TYR A 797 -44.64 -10.27 -39.44
CA TYR A 797 -44.06 -9.70 -38.23
C TYR A 797 -45.08 -9.63 -37.09
N LYS A 798 -46.31 -9.20 -37.41
CA LYS A 798 -47.41 -9.08 -36.46
C LYS A 798 -47.84 -10.42 -35.86
N ARG A 799 -47.81 -11.51 -36.65
CA ARG A 799 -48.38 -12.81 -36.23
C ARG A 799 -47.34 -13.86 -35.80
N ARG A 800 -46.11 -13.79 -36.30
CA ARG A 800 -45.13 -14.88 -36.16
C ARG A 800 -43.78 -14.47 -35.58
N TYR A 801 -43.45 -13.16 -35.51
CA TYR A 801 -42.12 -12.72 -35.08
C TYR A 801 -41.80 -13.06 -33.62
N GLU A 802 -42.79 -12.96 -32.71
CA GLU A 802 -42.62 -13.35 -31.31
C GLU A 802 -42.24 -14.83 -31.18
N ASN A 803 -42.95 -15.72 -31.88
CA ASN A 803 -42.68 -17.16 -31.89
C ASN A 803 -41.39 -17.51 -32.65
N TYR A 804 -40.92 -16.62 -33.53
CA TYR A 804 -39.64 -16.77 -34.21
C TYR A 804 -38.47 -16.44 -33.27
N LEU A 805 -38.57 -15.35 -32.50
CA LEU A 805 -37.55 -14.98 -31.50
C LEU A 805 -37.53 -15.91 -30.29
N PHE A 806 -38.70 -16.31 -29.80
CA PHE A 806 -38.85 -17.15 -28.62
C PHE A 806 -39.47 -18.48 -29.03
N LYS A 807 -38.59 -19.45 -29.34
CA LYS A 807 -39.02 -20.78 -29.79
C LYS A 807 -39.79 -21.54 -28.72
N ASN A 808 -39.44 -21.32 -27.44
CA ASN A 808 -40.20 -21.81 -26.31
C ASN A 808 -41.07 -20.68 -25.74
N LYS A 809 -42.33 -20.98 -25.41
CA LYS A 809 -43.33 -19.97 -25.02
C LYS A 809 -43.04 -19.34 -23.66
N ASP A 810 -42.33 -20.06 -22.80
CA ASP A 810 -42.03 -19.61 -21.44
C ASP A 810 -40.78 -18.72 -21.36
N ASP A 811 -39.96 -18.70 -22.41
CA ASP A 811 -38.69 -17.96 -22.46
C ASP A 811 -38.90 -16.45 -22.35
N LEU A 812 -39.84 -15.91 -23.12
CA LEU A 812 -40.19 -14.49 -23.08
C LEU A 812 -40.73 -14.09 -21.70
N TYR A 813 -41.55 -14.95 -21.11
CA TYR A 813 -42.12 -14.73 -19.78
C TYR A 813 -41.04 -14.72 -18.70
N ASN A 814 -40.09 -15.66 -18.76
CA ASN A 814 -38.96 -15.74 -17.82
C ASN A 814 -38.05 -14.51 -17.91
N VAL A 815 -37.75 -14.05 -19.13
CA VAL A 815 -36.94 -12.84 -19.36
C VAL A 815 -37.66 -11.60 -18.84
N ILE A 816 -38.95 -11.45 -19.15
CA ILE A 816 -39.75 -10.31 -18.66
C ILE A 816 -39.84 -10.30 -17.13
N ASN A 817 -40.07 -11.46 -16.49
CA ASN A 817 -40.10 -11.56 -15.03
C ASN A 817 -38.75 -11.27 -14.39
N PHE A 818 -37.66 -11.70 -15.00
CA PHE A 818 -36.32 -11.35 -14.53
C PHE A 818 -36.09 -9.84 -14.60
N ILE A 819 -36.41 -9.20 -15.74
CA ILE A 819 -36.30 -7.74 -15.90
C ILE A 819 -37.13 -7.02 -14.84
N PHE A 820 -38.38 -7.45 -14.62
CA PHE A 820 -39.27 -6.87 -13.62
C PHE A 820 -38.69 -6.97 -12.20
N ASN A 821 -38.23 -8.16 -11.79
CA ASN A 821 -37.68 -8.39 -10.46
C ASN A 821 -36.36 -7.63 -10.22
N GLN A 822 -35.49 -7.51 -11.24
CA GLN A 822 -34.25 -6.72 -11.10
C GLN A 822 -34.53 -5.22 -11.02
N ARG A 823 -35.53 -4.72 -11.75
CA ARG A 823 -35.99 -3.32 -11.64
C ARG A 823 -36.54 -2.99 -10.24
N ILE A 824 -37.20 -3.94 -9.57
CA ILE A 824 -37.66 -3.76 -8.17
C ILE A 824 -36.49 -3.51 -7.21
N ILE A 825 -35.32 -4.11 -7.46
CA ILE A 825 -34.09 -3.93 -6.65
C ILE A 825 -33.30 -2.68 -7.13
N LYS A 826 -33.92 -1.80 -7.93
CA LYS A 826 -33.35 -0.54 -8.46
C LYS A 826 -32.10 -0.71 -9.34
N MET A 827 -31.93 -1.87 -9.98
CA MET A 827 -30.84 -2.10 -10.92
C MET A 827 -31.11 -1.38 -12.26
N SER A 828 -30.08 -0.79 -12.87
CA SER A 828 -30.22 -0.07 -14.15
C SER A 828 -30.49 -1.03 -15.31
N ASP A 829 -31.30 -0.59 -16.28
CA ASP A 829 -31.66 -1.41 -17.46
C ASP A 829 -30.44 -1.85 -18.28
N ASN A 830 -29.37 -1.06 -18.31
CA ASN A 830 -28.13 -1.40 -19.00
C ASN A 830 -27.40 -2.56 -18.31
N GLU A 831 -27.43 -2.59 -16.97
CA GLU A 831 -26.84 -3.68 -16.20
C GLU A 831 -27.68 -4.96 -16.30
N ILE A 832 -29.01 -4.84 -16.29
CA ILE A 832 -29.94 -5.96 -16.53
C ILE A 832 -29.71 -6.56 -17.93
N ARG A 833 -29.55 -5.72 -18.97
CA ARG A 833 -29.20 -6.18 -20.32
C ARG A 833 -27.87 -6.90 -20.35
N ARG A 834 -26.83 -6.36 -19.70
CA ARG A 834 -25.50 -6.99 -19.66
C ARG A 834 -25.53 -8.37 -19.02
N ARG A 835 -26.28 -8.53 -17.91
CA ARG A 835 -26.47 -9.82 -17.24
C ARG A 835 -27.22 -10.82 -18.13
N LEU A 836 -28.29 -10.38 -18.78
CA LEU A 836 -29.07 -11.26 -19.67
C LEU A 836 -28.28 -11.66 -20.92
N LEU A 837 -27.48 -10.77 -21.51
CA LEU A 837 -26.54 -11.10 -22.59
C LEU A 837 -25.50 -12.13 -22.13
N GLY A 838 -24.95 -11.97 -20.91
CA GLY A 838 -24.02 -12.91 -20.31
C GLY A 838 -24.59 -14.32 -20.08
N THR A 839 -25.92 -14.43 -19.95
CA THR A 839 -26.64 -15.72 -19.85
C THR A 839 -27.05 -16.33 -21.20
N GLY A 840 -26.65 -15.73 -22.32
CA GLY A 840 -26.85 -16.28 -23.67
C GLY A 840 -28.09 -15.77 -24.42
N TRP A 841 -28.84 -14.80 -23.88
CA TRP A 841 -29.92 -14.15 -24.63
C TRP A 841 -29.36 -13.23 -25.71
N LYS A 842 -30.00 -13.19 -26.88
CA LYS A 842 -29.57 -12.33 -28.00
C LYS A 842 -30.13 -10.90 -27.85
N GLY A 843 -29.39 -9.92 -28.34
CA GLY A 843 -29.78 -8.50 -28.28
C GLY A 843 -31.17 -8.20 -28.83
N GLU A 844 -31.59 -8.85 -29.93
CA GLU A 844 -32.93 -8.70 -30.49
C GLU A 844 -34.04 -9.24 -29.55
N GLN A 845 -33.80 -10.35 -28.85
CA GLN A 845 -34.73 -10.92 -27.87
C GLN A 845 -34.90 -9.97 -26.70
N LEU A 846 -33.80 -9.40 -26.22
CA LEU A 846 -33.83 -8.43 -25.12
C LEU A 846 -34.53 -7.15 -25.54
N ASN A 847 -34.24 -6.59 -26.72
CA ASN A 847 -34.94 -5.41 -27.22
C ASN A 847 -36.44 -5.64 -27.38
N TYR A 848 -36.85 -6.82 -27.87
CA TYR A 848 -38.25 -7.21 -27.93
C TYR A 848 -38.88 -7.28 -26.53
N ALA A 849 -38.24 -7.95 -25.57
CA ALA A 849 -38.73 -8.10 -24.20
C ALA A 849 -38.83 -6.76 -23.44
N PHE A 850 -37.81 -5.90 -23.54
CA PHE A 850 -37.80 -4.55 -22.93
C PHE A 850 -38.89 -3.66 -23.54
N LYS A 851 -39.08 -3.67 -24.87
CA LYS A 851 -40.19 -2.94 -25.50
C LYS A 851 -41.54 -3.47 -25.02
N LYS A 852 -41.68 -4.79 -24.90
CA LYS A 852 -42.94 -5.43 -24.49
C LYS A 852 -43.33 -5.13 -23.03
N ILE A 853 -42.37 -5.18 -22.10
CA ILE A 853 -42.62 -4.84 -20.67
C ILE A 853 -42.91 -3.35 -20.48
N ASP A 854 -42.28 -2.47 -21.28
CA ASP A 854 -42.52 -1.03 -21.25
C ASP A 854 -43.83 -0.62 -21.97
N GLY A 855 -44.60 -1.59 -22.50
CA GLY A 855 -45.81 -1.32 -23.29
C GLY A 855 -45.55 -0.63 -24.63
N LYS A 856 -44.28 -0.58 -25.07
CA LYS A 856 -43.85 0.01 -26.34
C LYS A 856 -44.09 -0.96 -27.49
N ARG A 857 -44.26 -0.40 -28.69
CA ARG A 857 -44.52 -1.17 -29.90
C ARG A 857 -43.34 -2.10 -30.23
N THR A 858 -43.61 -3.39 -30.43
CA THR A 858 -42.59 -4.43 -30.61
C THR A 858 -42.39 -4.88 -32.07
N GLY A 859 -43.17 -4.36 -33.01
CA GLY A 859 -43.13 -4.72 -34.44
C GLY A 859 -42.91 -3.54 -35.38
N MET A 860 -42.74 -3.85 -36.67
CA MET A 860 -42.55 -2.86 -37.75
C MET A 860 -43.70 -1.84 -37.84
N LEU A 861 -43.42 -0.69 -38.45
CA LEU A 861 -44.40 0.35 -38.76
C LEU A 861 -45.53 -0.24 -39.61
N GLU A 862 -46.78 0.08 -39.26
CA GLU A 862 -47.96 -0.47 -39.92
C GLU A 862 -48.46 0.60 -40.86
N ILE A 863 -48.47 0.33 -42.17
CA ILE A 863 -49.11 1.22 -43.12
C ILE A 863 -50.63 0.96 -43.00
N PRO A 864 -51.46 1.96 -42.63
CA PRO A 864 -52.86 1.77 -42.29
C PRO A 864 -53.76 1.60 -43.53
N ILE A 865 -53.34 0.81 -44.52
CA ILE A 865 -54.04 0.65 -45.81
C ILE A 865 -55.37 -0.09 -45.62
N PHE A 866 -55.44 -1.03 -44.67
CA PHE A 866 -56.63 -1.83 -44.40
C PHE A 866 -57.41 -1.41 -43.14
N LYS A 867 -57.09 -0.26 -42.54
CA LYS A 867 -57.82 0.25 -41.38
C LYS A 867 -59.31 0.45 -41.70
N PHE A 868 -59.63 0.76 -42.96
CA PHE A 868 -61.01 0.79 -43.45
C PHE A 868 -61.66 -0.60 -43.51
N LEU A 869 -60.94 -1.65 -43.93
CA LEU A 869 -61.46 -3.02 -44.01
C LEU A 869 -61.59 -3.68 -42.63
N GLU A 870 -60.69 -3.38 -41.68
CA GLU A 870 -60.83 -3.75 -40.27
C GLU A 870 -61.96 -2.95 -39.61
N ASN A 871 -62.07 -1.64 -39.84
CA ASN A 871 -63.20 -0.85 -39.38
C ASN A 871 -64.51 -1.30 -40.05
N ARG A 872 -64.47 -1.83 -41.27
CA ARG A 872 -65.65 -2.40 -41.95
C ARG A 872 -66.01 -3.76 -41.39
N LYS A 873 -65.06 -4.63 -41.06
CA LYS A 873 -65.32 -5.88 -40.32
C LYS A 873 -65.82 -5.62 -38.91
N VAL A 874 -65.27 -4.63 -38.22
CA VAL A 874 -65.74 -4.18 -36.90
C VAL A 874 -67.12 -3.52 -37.02
N ARG A 875 -67.37 -2.70 -38.06
CA ARG A 875 -68.71 -2.14 -38.34
C ARG A 875 -69.71 -3.21 -38.80
N GLU A 876 -69.29 -4.24 -39.54
CA GLU A 876 -70.10 -5.38 -39.96
C GLU A 876 -70.36 -6.34 -38.77
N GLU A 877 -69.41 -6.49 -37.83
CA GLU A 877 -69.63 -7.20 -36.56
C GLU A 877 -70.51 -6.39 -35.59
N ILE A 878 -70.32 -5.07 -35.51
CA ILE A 878 -71.19 -4.16 -34.75
C ILE A 878 -72.59 -4.14 -35.37
N ALA A 879 -72.71 -4.10 -36.70
CA ALA A 879 -73.99 -4.17 -37.42
C ALA A 879 -74.63 -5.56 -37.29
N LYS A 880 -73.86 -6.65 -37.29
CA LYS A 880 -74.36 -8.00 -36.95
C LYS A 880 -74.80 -8.09 -35.48
N ARG A 881 -74.18 -7.35 -34.56
CA ARG A 881 -74.56 -7.28 -33.13
C ARG A 881 -75.71 -6.28 -32.88
N GLN A 882 -75.91 -5.29 -33.74
CA GLN A 882 -76.99 -4.30 -33.68
C GLN A 882 -78.26 -4.75 -34.42
N GLN A 883 -78.16 -5.48 -35.54
CA GLN A 883 -79.28 -6.21 -36.14
C GLN A 883 -79.76 -7.38 -35.26
N LYS A 884 -78.90 -7.88 -34.35
CA LYS A 884 -79.32 -8.79 -33.27
C LYS A 884 -80.03 -8.09 -32.11
N LYS A 885 -80.16 -6.76 -32.14
CA LYS A 885 -80.84 -5.94 -31.12
C LYS A 885 -82.17 -5.34 -31.60
N GLU A 886 -82.53 -5.49 -32.88
CA GLU A 886 -83.85 -5.07 -33.43
C GLU A 886 -84.71 -6.23 -33.97
N ILE A 887 -84.29 -7.48 -33.76
CA ILE A 887 -85.20 -8.63 -33.73
C ILE A 887 -84.96 -9.37 -32.42
N LEU A 888 -85.42 -8.75 -31.34
CA LEU A 888 -86.39 -9.36 -30.44
C LEU A 888 -87.27 -8.25 -29.85
N PRO A 889 -88.59 -8.28 -30.12
CA PRO A 889 -89.60 -7.55 -29.36
C PRO A 889 -89.93 -8.31 -28.06
N ILE A 890 -90.18 -7.52 -27.00
CA ILE A 890 -90.60 -7.87 -25.62
C ILE A 890 -89.49 -8.45 -24.73
#